data_AF-A0A0F5ZXL5-F1
#
_entry.id   AF-A0A0F5ZXL5-F1
#
_cell.length_a   1.000
_cell.length_b   1.000
_cell.length_c   1.000
_cell.angle_alpha   90.00
_cell.angle_beta   90.00
_cell.angle_gamma   90.00
#
_symmetry.space_group_name_H-M   'P 1'
#
loop_
_entity.id
_entity.type
_entity.pdbx_description
1 polymer ?
#
loop_
_entity_poly.entity_id
_entity_poly.type
_entity_poly.pdbx_seq_one_letter_code
_entity_poly.pdbx_strand_id
1 'polypeptide(L)'
;MKMTKTVWLLSSMALSSGVAHAAFNDAGTDYSNAQTKSYVWNEALQPIELVNSILCFTAQFNVTEFANAGPYLVLADEAACFDSEDDGSSGQSSGAANTPSYLKAVANVTRASDLDPLIVNVWIPEMEGGGGNQAIKFQAVISEGASDSNPFGQFTFNFDFYDNFTNLNQLGGGEVITLDSEPGSIGFTLYESSQQGASSYTQSASVVMSSDRSTGVALTSSDQSGAYALAFNSDNVLLQNASDFDSLPYKSGSNAGTCLSRTQFDSYVHRYDLYNASSGAEVSVNAGFPILYSSANNSNYDSYGYVGYWGLWTEVEGAVTNGETVVRNDGSAQTEYTYVNAPGRLIKNEVKTLSLSQARGIQFGYWDSTVFSDGSFDQWVVNYLTAAQDSVGSDGFYKTGKLSWGENGPSVATISPVQITLSTNESLYMYSEQLGGEVKYLEGKTSLTYYEQSFINGSETGSGELLNGGSVTLYCYDNCPIGTLDSGDLVNWSGASSPFETTSGPHNFTFSTSGGNALTLVSVNSSEPVRYNASLTQNDIDATPHSWGVRSGPMVTSTVTNPYDIYDSSIVTEFYVWETGIQSWNQLSAVKNGSGDVVSFDRPLQFTYSHSNANDRSGSAGTYAGQTFLFNYGGNGDFWGIPYEQDSGKYTPAFSLNDGVVMGSSNQYVIKAREIEQTMQSATGQCSSLTLADPSVPVPTQVSGSADIGDMPVVEGDPSVIAGETQS
;
A
#
# COMPACT_ATOMS: atom_id res chain seq x y z
N MET A 1 -53.05 66.56 -32.51
CA MET A 1 -53.79 65.48 -33.19
C MET A 1 -53.50 64.19 -32.43
N LYS A 2 -54.53 63.57 -31.84
CA LYS A 2 -54.41 62.34 -31.03
C LYS A 2 -53.86 61.20 -31.89
N MET A 3 -52.93 60.41 -31.37
CA MET A 3 -52.93 58.96 -31.57
C MET A 3 -52.10 58.25 -30.49
N THR A 4 -52.81 57.39 -29.78
CA THR A 4 -52.46 56.30 -28.88
C THR A 4 -51.16 55.57 -29.22
N LYS A 5 -50.28 55.36 -28.22
CA LYS A 5 -49.21 54.35 -28.28
C LYS A 5 -49.53 53.21 -27.31
N THR A 6 -49.75 52.06 -27.92
CA THR A 6 -50.01 50.75 -27.34
C THR A 6 -48.77 50.21 -26.63
N VAL A 7 -48.98 49.70 -25.42
CA VAL A 7 -48.02 48.95 -24.60
C VAL A 7 -47.76 47.59 -25.24
N TRP A 8 -46.49 47.21 -25.40
CA TRP A 8 -46.08 45.83 -25.67
C TRP A 8 -45.32 45.30 -24.45
N LEU A 9 -45.86 44.26 -23.83
CA LEU A 9 -45.17 43.43 -22.85
C LEU A 9 -43.99 42.74 -23.54
N LEU A 10 -42.77 42.93 -23.02
CA LEU A 10 -41.63 42.08 -23.30
C LEU A 10 -41.55 41.00 -22.23
N SER A 11 -41.78 39.76 -22.65
CA SER A 11 -41.60 38.55 -21.84
C SER A 11 -40.11 38.28 -21.69
N SER A 12 -39.57 38.40 -20.48
CA SER A 12 -38.19 38.00 -20.17
C SER A 12 -38.10 36.48 -20.15
N MET A 13 -37.54 35.91 -21.22
CA MET A 13 -37.07 34.52 -21.25
C MET A 13 -35.69 34.50 -20.58
N ALA A 14 -35.63 34.03 -19.33
CA ALA A 14 -34.37 33.72 -18.67
C ALA A 14 -33.80 32.45 -19.32
N LEU A 15 -32.79 32.63 -20.17
CA LEU A 15 -31.91 31.54 -20.60
C LEU A 15 -31.04 31.17 -19.41
N SER A 16 -31.46 30.14 -18.67
CA SER A 16 -30.59 29.38 -17.78
C SER A 16 -29.53 28.70 -18.65
N SER A 17 -28.38 29.33 -18.81
CA SER A 17 -27.17 28.67 -19.31
C SER A 17 -26.78 27.60 -18.30
N GLY A 18 -27.20 26.36 -18.55
CA GLY A 18 -26.63 25.20 -17.90
C GLY A 18 -25.14 25.18 -18.22
N VAL A 19 -24.31 25.27 -17.20
CA VAL A 19 -22.89 24.96 -17.33
C VAL A 19 -22.85 23.49 -17.74
N ALA A 20 -22.46 23.22 -18.98
CA ALA A 20 -22.15 21.86 -19.39
C ALA A 20 -20.94 21.45 -18.55
N HIS A 21 -21.17 20.61 -17.54
CA HIS A 21 -20.07 19.93 -16.87
C HIS A 21 -19.40 19.04 -17.91
N ALA A 22 -18.08 19.18 -18.06
CA ALA A 22 -17.27 18.29 -18.87
C ALA A 22 -17.48 16.86 -18.37
N ALA A 23 -17.65 15.89 -19.27
CA ALA A 23 -17.64 14.49 -18.88
C ALA A 23 -16.28 14.16 -18.26
N PHE A 24 -16.22 13.19 -17.33
CA PHE A 24 -14.97 12.89 -16.64
C PHE A 24 -13.81 12.54 -17.59
N ASN A 25 -14.12 11.99 -18.77
CA ASN A 25 -13.16 11.61 -19.81
C ASN A 25 -12.97 12.65 -20.92
N ASP A 26 -13.54 13.85 -20.79
CA ASP A 26 -13.28 14.94 -21.73
C ASP A 26 -11.80 15.36 -21.66
N ALA A 27 -11.25 15.78 -22.79
CA ALA A 27 -9.84 16.17 -22.86
C ALA A 27 -9.52 17.35 -21.92
N GLY A 28 -8.46 17.19 -21.12
CA GLY A 28 -7.98 18.20 -20.18
C GLY A 28 -8.46 18.03 -18.74
N THR A 29 -9.32 17.04 -18.45
CA THR A 29 -9.59 16.62 -17.06
C THR A 29 -8.40 15.87 -16.47
N ASP A 30 -8.29 15.85 -15.14
CA ASP A 30 -7.25 15.09 -14.45
C ASP A 30 -7.30 13.61 -14.86
N TYR A 31 -8.50 13.03 -14.96
CA TYR A 31 -8.69 11.65 -15.43
C TYR A 31 -8.14 11.40 -16.85
N SER A 32 -8.34 12.34 -17.78
CA SER A 32 -7.86 12.22 -19.16
C SER A 32 -6.34 12.43 -19.29
N ASN A 33 -5.76 13.23 -18.38
CA ASN A 33 -4.33 13.52 -18.33
C ASN A 33 -3.55 12.50 -17.49
N ALA A 34 -4.23 11.78 -16.61
CA ALA A 34 -3.64 10.77 -15.75
C ALA A 34 -2.91 9.71 -16.56
N GLN A 35 -1.66 9.46 -16.19
CA GLN A 35 -0.80 8.49 -16.83
C GLN A 35 -0.92 7.14 -16.13
N THR A 36 -0.79 6.08 -16.93
CA THR A 36 -0.75 4.71 -16.44
C THR A 36 0.62 4.13 -16.78
N LYS A 37 1.36 3.70 -15.76
CA LYS A 37 2.59 2.94 -15.90
C LYS A 37 2.22 1.49 -16.18
N SER A 38 2.89 0.87 -17.15
CA SER A 38 2.76 -0.56 -17.41
C SER A 38 4.13 -1.16 -17.57
N TYR A 39 4.37 -2.31 -16.93
CA TYR A 39 5.60 -3.06 -17.04
C TYR A 39 5.28 -4.52 -17.32
N VAL A 40 6.21 -5.21 -18.00
CA VAL A 40 6.05 -6.62 -18.32
C VAL A 40 6.92 -7.41 -17.35
N TRP A 41 6.28 -8.25 -16.54
CA TRP A 41 6.98 -9.19 -15.69
C TRP A 41 7.30 -10.46 -16.48
N ASN A 42 8.57 -10.87 -16.42
CA ASN A 42 9.04 -12.15 -16.91
C ASN A 42 10.30 -12.52 -16.13
N GLU A 43 10.33 -13.72 -15.54
CA GLU A 43 11.45 -14.20 -14.72
C GLU A 43 12.81 -14.10 -15.45
N ALA A 44 12.84 -14.30 -16.77
CA ALA A 44 14.05 -14.18 -17.57
C ALA A 44 14.62 -12.75 -17.64
N LEU A 45 13.84 -11.74 -17.25
CA LEU A 45 14.22 -10.33 -17.22
C LEU A 45 14.66 -9.87 -15.83
N GLN A 46 14.62 -10.70 -14.80
CA GLN A 46 15.00 -10.32 -13.44
C GLN A 46 16.38 -9.64 -13.37
N PRO A 47 17.45 -10.13 -14.05
CA PRO A 47 18.72 -9.40 -14.03
C PRO A 47 18.68 -8.02 -14.70
N ILE A 48 17.74 -7.81 -15.62
CA ILE A 48 17.56 -6.54 -16.33
C ILE A 48 16.83 -5.52 -15.47
N GLU A 49 16.05 -5.94 -14.46
CA GLU A 49 15.36 -5.04 -13.53
C GLU A 49 16.36 -4.15 -12.78
N LEU A 50 17.51 -4.69 -12.35
CA LEU A 50 18.56 -3.89 -11.73
C LEU A 50 19.01 -2.73 -12.63
N VAL A 51 19.15 -2.96 -13.94
CA VAL A 51 19.53 -1.91 -14.89
C VAL A 51 18.49 -0.81 -14.91
N ASN A 52 17.20 -1.16 -14.92
CA ASN A 52 16.11 -0.18 -14.87
C ASN A 52 16.14 0.62 -13.56
N SER A 53 16.34 -0.03 -12.42
CA SER A 53 16.41 0.63 -11.12
C SER A 53 17.60 1.58 -11.01
N ILE A 54 18.79 1.18 -11.48
CA ILE A 54 19.97 2.05 -11.53
C ILE A 54 19.70 3.29 -12.40
N LEU A 55 19.10 3.10 -13.58
CA LEU A 55 18.79 4.21 -14.49
C LEU A 55 17.73 5.15 -13.89
N CYS A 56 16.71 4.60 -13.22
CA CYS A 56 15.73 5.38 -12.49
C CYS A 56 16.39 6.22 -11.38
N PHE A 57 17.21 5.59 -10.54
CA PHE A 57 17.84 6.25 -9.41
C PHE A 57 18.79 7.37 -9.87
N THR A 58 19.61 7.08 -10.88
CA THR A 58 20.58 8.06 -11.42
C THR A 58 19.93 9.19 -12.21
N ALA A 59 18.71 9.02 -12.72
CA ALA A 59 17.94 10.11 -13.32
C ALA A 59 17.67 11.25 -12.33
N GLN A 60 17.62 10.96 -11.02
CA GLN A 60 17.37 11.95 -9.97
C GLN A 60 18.56 12.87 -9.66
N PHE A 61 19.69 12.72 -10.36
CA PHE A 61 20.93 13.46 -10.08
C PHE A 61 21.09 14.73 -10.92
N ASN A 62 20.25 14.95 -11.94
CA ASN A 62 20.33 16.09 -12.89
C ASN A 62 21.75 16.35 -13.43
N VAL A 63 22.47 15.27 -13.77
CA VAL A 63 23.89 15.31 -14.13
C VAL A 63 24.23 16.23 -15.30
N THR A 64 23.29 16.46 -16.22
CA THR A 64 23.48 17.34 -17.38
C THR A 64 23.48 18.82 -17.00
N GLU A 65 22.69 19.22 -16.00
CA GLU A 65 22.61 20.60 -15.51
C GLU A 65 23.86 21.00 -14.73
N PHE A 66 24.40 20.06 -13.94
CA PHE A 66 25.56 20.28 -13.09
C PHE A 66 26.91 19.94 -13.75
N ALA A 67 26.93 19.75 -15.08
CA ALA A 67 28.16 19.49 -15.81
C ALA A 67 29.16 20.64 -15.63
N ASN A 68 30.35 20.32 -15.10
CA ASN A 68 31.41 21.27 -14.75
C ASN A 68 31.04 22.31 -13.68
N ALA A 69 29.97 22.09 -12.89
CA ALA A 69 29.57 22.97 -11.79
C ALA A 69 30.38 22.75 -10.49
N GLY A 70 31.13 21.65 -10.42
CA GLY A 70 31.82 21.17 -9.22
C GLY A 70 30.98 20.16 -8.42
N PRO A 71 31.48 19.67 -7.28
CA PRO A 71 30.75 18.70 -6.45
C PRO A 71 29.48 19.31 -5.83
N TYR A 72 28.38 18.55 -5.83
CA TYR A 72 27.09 18.96 -5.28
C TYR A 72 26.42 17.83 -4.50
N LEU A 73 25.47 18.19 -3.64
CA LEU A 73 24.74 17.26 -2.79
C LEU A 73 23.37 16.91 -3.40
N VAL A 74 23.02 15.62 -3.37
CA VAL A 74 21.78 15.06 -3.90
C VAL A 74 21.05 14.28 -2.81
N LEU A 75 19.73 14.46 -2.72
CA LEU A 75 18.82 13.56 -1.99
C LEU A 75 17.98 12.80 -3.02
N ALA A 76 18.34 11.55 -3.29
CA ALA A 76 17.65 10.69 -4.25
C ALA A 76 16.65 9.79 -3.53
N ASP A 77 15.41 9.75 -4.00
CA ASP A 77 14.36 8.86 -3.49
C ASP A 77 14.61 7.43 -3.96
N GLU A 78 15.13 6.57 -3.09
CA GLU A 78 15.40 5.17 -3.42
C GLU A 78 14.10 4.37 -3.56
N ALA A 79 13.07 4.69 -2.78
CA ALA A 79 11.78 4.01 -2.81
C ALA A 79 11.05 4.22 -4.15
N ALA A 80 11.39 5.28 -4.88
CA ALA A 80 10.87 5.52 -6.22
C ALA A 80 11.47 4.58 -7.31
N CYS A 81 12.60 3.93 -7.04
CA CYS A 81 13.40 3.24 -8.05
C CYS A 81 13.82 1.80 -7.70
N PHE A 82 13.85 1.46 -6.42
CA PHE A 82 14.13 0.13 -5.91
C PHE A 82 12.90 -0.33 -5.13
N ASP A 83 12.08 -1.17 -5.76
CA ASP A 83 10.88 -1.70 -5.12
C ASP A 83 11.29 -2.64 -3.98
N SER A 84 10.90 -2.30 -2.74
CA SER A 84 11.06 -3.16 -1.58
C SER A 84 9.92 -4.19 -1.54
N GLU A 85 9.91 -5.13 -2.48
CA GLU A 85 8.88 -6.20 -2.54
C GLU A 85 9.16 -7.39 -1.61
N ASP A 86 10.23 -7.36 -0.81
CA ASP A 86 10.66 -8.53 -0.02
C ASP A 86 9.92 -8.75 1.31
N ASP A 87 9.04 -7.84 1.74
CA ASP A 87 8.20 -8.08 2.92
C ASP A 87 6.76 -8.39 2.53
N GLY A 88 6.51 -9.68 2.32
CA GLY A 88 5.19 -10.31 2.34
C GLY A 88 4.51 -10.26 3.71
N SER A 89 4.47 -9.08 4.34
CA SER A 89 3.67 -8.86 5.54
C SER A 89 2.20 -8.83 5.13
N SER A 90 1.48 -9.82 5.65
CA SER A 90 0.03 -9.96 5.63
C SER A 90 -0.69 -8.61 5.75
N GLY A 91 -1.74 -8.45 4.94
CA GLY A 91 -2.45 -7.20 4.73
C GLY A 91 -2.75 -6.39 6.00
N GLN A 92 -2.45 -5.09 5.92
CA GLN A 92 -3.24 -3.97 6.45
C GLN A 92 -2.50 -2.62 6.35
N SER A 93 -1.29 -2.56 5.79
CA SER A 93 -0.63 -1.27 5.58
C SER A 93 0.35 -1.31 4.40
N SER A 94 -0.16 -1.20 3.17
CA SER A 94 0.67 -0.92 1.98
C SER A 94 0.82 0.58 1.71
N GLY A 95 0.41 1.44 2.67
CA GLY A 95 0.66 2.89 2.62
C GLY A 95 2.15 3.27 2.76
N ALA A 96 3.04 2.31 3.02
CA ALA A 96 4.49 2.54 3.10
C ALA A 96 5.16 2.70 1.73
N ALA A 97 4.57 2.19 0.64
CA ALA A 97 5.19 2.20 -0.70
C ALA A 97 5.19 3.58 -1.40
N ASN A 98 4.75 4.64 -0.71
CA ASN A 98 4.73 6.01 -1.22
C ASN A 98 5.44 7.00 -0.29
N THR A 99 6.06 6.52 0.79
CA THR A 99 6.90 7.38 1.63
C THR A 99 8.25 7.51 0.92
N PRO A 100 8.66 8.71 0.48
CA PRO A 100 9.98 8.89 -0.10
C PRO A 100 11.04 8.43 0.91
N SER A 101 11.96 7.60 0.46
CA SER A 101 13.14 7.23 1.25
C SER A 101 14.34 7.89 0.62
N TYR A 102 14.86 8.94 1.25
CA TYR A 102 15.92 9.75 0.66
C TYR A 102 17.30 9.23 1.03
N LEU A 103 18.03 8.80 0.02
CA LEU A 103 19.43 8.48 0.10
C LEU A 103 20.30 9.71 -0.23
N LYS A 104 21.25 10.00 0.65
CA LYS A 104 22.17 11.12 0.51
C LYS A 104 23.36 10.74 -0.37
N ALA A 105 23.58 11.46 -1.47
CA ALA A 105 24.71 11.25 -2.36
C ALA A 105 25.48 12.54 -2.64
N VAL A 106 26.78 12.43 -2.89
CA VAL A 106 27.62 13.50 -3.43
C VAL A 106 27.94 13.18 -4.87
N ALA A 107 27.71 14.11 -5.79
CA ALA A 107 27.95 13.93 -7.21
C ALA A 107 28.95 14.97 -7.72
N ASN A 108 29.81 14.58 -8.67
CA ASN A 108 30.70 15.48 -9.38
C ASN A 108 30.72 15.11 -10.86
N VAL A 109 30.32 16.04 -11.71
CA VAL A 109 30.14 15.80 -13.14
C VAL A 109 31.10 16.68 -13.94
N THR A 110 31.86 16.05 -14.84
CA THR A 110 32.86 16.75 -15.66
C THR A 110 32.70 16.42 -17.13
N ARG A 111 33.00 17.41 -17.98
CA ARG A 111 33.01 17.27 -19.43
C ARG A 111 34.07 18.16 -20.05
N ALA A 112 35.00 17.58 -20.80
CA ALA A 112 36.12 18.33 -21.38
C ALA A 112 35.68 19.26 -22.54
N SER A 113 34.76 18.80 -23.38
CA SER A 113 34.13 19.58 -24.45
C SER A 113 32.79 18.97 -24.86
N ASP A 114 32.06 19.64 -25.76
CA ASP A 114 30.79 19.13 -26.29
C ASP A 114 30.91 17.86 -27.15
N LEU A 115 32.13 17.42 -27.46
CA LEU A 115 32.43 16.19 -28.20
C LEU A 115 33.02 15.10 -27.31
N ASP A 116 33.37 15.42 -26.07
CA ASP A 116 33.94 14.46 -25.13
C ASP A 116 32.83 13.83 -24.26
N PRO A 117 33.07 12.60 -23.75
CA PRO A 117 32.14 11.94 -22.84
C PRO A 117 31.87 12.77 -21.58
N LEU A 118 30.64 12.67 -21.08
CA LEU A 118 30.26 13.16 -19.75
C LEU A 118 30.71 12.12 -18.71
N ILE A 119 31.53 12.55 -17.75
CA ILE A 119 32.02 11.69 -16.67
C ILE A 119 31.28 12.08 -15.38
N VAL A 120 30.52 11.12 -14.85
CA VAL A 120 29.73 11.26 -13.62
C VAL A 120 30.37 10.40 -12.54
N ASN A 121 30.84 11.02 -11.47
CA ASN A 121 31.38 10.34 -10.29
C ASN A 121 30.46 10.58 -9.10
N VAL A 122 30.05 9.52 -8.40
CA VAL A 122 29.12 9.63 -7.27
C VAL A 122 29.57 8.80 -6.07
N TRP A 123 29.40 9.38 -4.89
CA TRP A 123 29.67 8.78 -3.59
C TRP A 123 28.39 8.73 -2.76
N ILE A 124 28.05 7.53 -2.29
CA ILE A 124 26.92 7.25 -1.39
C ILE A 124 27.52 6.73 -0.07
N PRO A 125 27.60 7.55 0.98
CA PRO A 125 28.32 7.21 2.21
C PRO A 125 27.55 6.30 3.17
N GLU A 126 26.22 6.29 3.11
CA GLU A 126 25.36 5.55 4.02
C GLU A 126 24.18 4.97 3.24
N MET A 127 24.04 3.64 3.27
CA MET A 127 22.80 2.92 2.94
C MET A 127 22.38 2.08 4.15
N GLU A 128 21.09 2.07 4.47
CA GLU A 128 20.54 1.15 5.47
C GLU A 128 20.42 -0.26 4.86
N GLY A 129 21.05 -1.23 5.52
CA GLY A 129 20.93 -2.65 5.18
C GLY A 129 21.19 -3.48 6.44
N GLY A 130 20.40 -4.54 6.65
CA GLY A 130 20.22 -5.32 7.89
C GLY A 130 21.44 -6.01 8.53
N GLY A 131 22.66 -5.50 8.33
CA GLY A 131 23.88 -5.94 8.99
C GLY A 131 24.97 -4.87 9.19
N GLY A 132 24.74 -3.60 8.83
CA GLY A 132 25.66 -2.48 9.03
C GLY A 132 25.65 -1.46 7.89
N ASN A 133 26.17 -0.24 8.13
CA ASN A 133 26.29 0.81 7.11
C ASN A 133 27.10 0.28 5.91
N GLN A 134 26.59 0.39 4.69
CA GLN A 134 27.34 0.15 3.45
C GLN A 134 27.52 1.45 2.69
N ALA A 135 28.58 1.52 1.87
CA ALA A 135 28.84 2.67 1.00
C ALA A 135 29.04 2.25 -0.45
N ILE A 136 28.58 3.07 -1.39
CA ILE A 136 28.68 2.81 -2.83
C ILE A 136 29.46 3.93 -3.49
N LYS A 137 30.37 3.55 -4.40
CA LYS A 137 30.89 4.47 -5.41
C LYS A 137 30.39 4.02 -6.77
N PHE A 138 30.00 4.95 -7.62
CA PHE A 138 29.79 4.63 -9.03
C PHE A 138 30.38 5.68 -9.96
N GLN A 139 30.76 5.20 -11.14
CA GLN A 139 31.21 6.02 -12.25
C GLN A 139 30.39 5.70 -13.50
N ALA A 140 29.82 6.73 -14.11
CA ALA A 140 29.24 6.65 -15.45
C ALA A 140 30.08 7.46 -16.45
N VAL A 141 30.42 6.85 -17.58
CA VAL A 141 31.06 7.50 -18.73
C VAL A 141 30.08 7.46 -19.88
N ILE A 142 29.51 8.60 -20.24
CA ILE A 142 28.43 8.72 -21.23
C ILE A 142 28.98 9.39 -22.48
N SER A 143 29.12 8.65 -23.58
CA SER A 143 29.61 9.16 -24.86
C SER A 143 28.48 9.63 -25.78
N GLU A 144 27.27 9.07 -25.64
CA GLU A 144 26.09 9.45 -26.43
C GLU A 144 24.82 9.35 -25.57
N GLY A 145 23.93 10.34 -25.66
CA GLY A 145 22.62 10.28 -25.02
C GLY A 145 21.64 9.37 -25.76
N ALA A 146 20.56 8.96 -25.09
CA ALA A 146 19.50 8.20 -25.72
C ALA A 146 18.85 8.96 -26.90
N SER A 147 18.52 8.24 -27.98
CA SER A 147 17.85 8.76 -29.17
C SER A 147 16.85 7.76 -29.73
N ASP A 148 16.00 8.17 -30.68
CA ASP A 148 15.04 7.27 -31.34
C ASP A 148 15.73 6.09 -32.04
N SER A 149 16.94 6.30 -32.57
CA SER A 149 17.76 5.29 -33.25
C SER A 149 18.59 4.44 -32.30
N ASN A 150 18.95 4.97 -31.13
CA ASN A 150 19.66 4.25 -30.08
C ASN A 150 19.05 4.61 -28.71
N PRO A 151 17.99 3.90 -28.29
CA PRO A 151 17.26 4.23 -27.06
C PRO A 151 18.08 4.00 -25.78
N PHE A 152 19.17 3.24 -25.85
CA PHE A 152 20.07 3.02 -24.70
C PHE A 152 21.13 4.11 -24.57
N GLY A 153 21.37 4.91 -25.61
CA GLY A 153 22.54 5.77 -25.69
C GLY A 153 23.83 4.97 -25.74
N GLN A 154 24.95 5.62 -25.44
CA GLN A 154 26.25 4.96 -25.28
C GLN A 154 26.88 5.34 -23.95
N PHE A 155 27.02 4.37 -23.05
CA PHE A 155 27.63 4.55 -21.75
C PHE A 155 28.28 3.28 -21.19
N THR A 156 29.21 3.51 -20.27
CA THR A 156 29.69 2.51 -19.32
C THR A 156 29.35 2.97 -17.91
N PHE A 157 28.78 2.08 -17.10
CA PHE A 157 28.41 2.34 -15.72
C PHE A 157 29.07 1.28 -14.83
N ASN A 158 29.97 1.71 -13.95
CA ASN A 158 30.66 0.85 -12.98
C ASN A 158 30.24 1.24 -11.57
N PHE A 159 30.00 0.27 -10.69
CA PHE A 159 29.73 0.51 -9.29
C PHE A 159 30.47 -0.48 -8.39
N ASP A 160 30.95 -0.01 -7.24
CA ASP A 160 31.69 -0.79 -6.25
C ASP A 160 31.05 -0.64 -4.86
N PHE A 161 30.89 -1.75 -4.16
CA PHE A 161 30.37 -1.82 -2.79
C PHE A 161 31.51 -1.82 -1.77
N TYR A 162 31.36 -1.05 -0.69
CA TYR A 162 32.33 -0.98 0.40
C TYR A 162 31.66 -1.12 1.77
N ASP A 163 32.41 -1.61 2.77
CA ASP A 163 31.98 -1.59 4.18
C ASP A 163 31.66 -0.17 4.66
N ASN A 164 32.42 0.84 4.23
CA ASN A 164 32.16 2.27 4.37
C ASN A 164 33.33 3.06 3.75
N PHE A 165 33.23 4.38 3.65
CA PHE A 165 34.35 5.20 3.15
C PHE A 165 35.54 5.36 4.12
N THR A 166 35.45 4.84 5.35
CA THR A 166 36.62 4.76 6.27
C THR A 166 37.34 3.42 6.17
N ASN A 167 36.60 2.34 5.91
CA ASN A 167 37.09 0.98 5.72
C ASN A 167 36.78 0.51 4.30
N LEU A 168 37.70 0.76 3.37
CA LEU A 168 37.52 0.52 1.93
C LEU A 168 37.66 -0.96 1.52
N ASN A 169 37.18 -1.90 2.34
CA ASN A 169 37.08 -3.29 1.91
C ASN A 169 35.99 -3.39 0.83
N GLN A 170 36.39 -3.75 -0.39
CA GLN A 170 35.44 -3.98 -1.47
C GLN A 170 34.66 -5.26 -1.19
N LEU A 171 33.34 -5.14 -1.14
CA LEU A 171 32.41 -6.24 -0.92
C LEU A 171 31.85 -6.82 -2.23
N GLY A 172 32.14 -6.18 -3.35
CA GLY A 172 31.64 -6.53 -4.66
C GLY A 172 31.54 -5.32 -5.57
N GLY A 173 30.85 -5.50 -6.69
CA GLY A 173 30.57 -4.46 -7.65
C GLY A 173 29.92 -5.01 -8.91
N GLY A 174 29.60 -4.11 -9.83
CA GLY A 174 29.02 -4.47 -11.11
C GLY A 174 29.31 -3.45 -12.21
N GLU A 175 28.96 -3.86 -13.42
CA GLU A 175 29.24 -3.14 -14.65
C GLU A 175 28.07 -3.30 -15.63
N VAL A 176 27.63 -2.17 -16.19
CA VAL A 176 26.70 -2.11 -17.32
C VAL A 176 27.38 -1.40 -18.48
N ILE A 177 27.40 -2.04 -19.65
CA ILE A 177 27.99 -1.47 -20.88
C ILE A 177 26.98 -1.56 -22.00
N THR A 178 26.67 -0.43 -22.64
CA THR A 178 25.90 -0.42 -23.89
C THR A 178 26.77 -0.87 -25.07
N LEU A 179 26.15 -1.52 -26.04
CA LEU A 179 26.85 -2.03 -27.21
C LEU A 179 27.05 -0.95 -28.27
N ASP A 180 28.30 -0.78 -28.71
CA ASP A 180 28.70 0.09 -29.85
C ASP A 180 29.51 -0.68 -30.91
N SER A 181 29.65 -2.00 -30.76
CA SER A 181 30.63 -2.80 -31.51
C SER A 181 30.10 -3.40 -32.82
N GLU A 182 28.79 -3.39 -33.07
CA GLU A 182 28.18 -4.09 -34.21
C GLU A 182 27.23 -3.20 -35.03
N PRO A 183 27.56 -2.88 -36.30
CA PRO A 183 26.71 -2.06 -37.17
C PRO A 183 25.31 -2.66 -37.33
N GLY A 184 24.28 -1.88 -36.97
CA GLY A 184 22.88 -2.26 -37.11
C GLY A 184 22.28 -3.00 -35.91
N SER A 185 23.07 -3.21 -34.85
CA SER A 185 22.62 -3.81 -33.59
C SER A 185 22.71 -2.80 -32.44
N ILE A 186 21.87 -2.99 -31.44
CA ILE A 186 21.88 -2.27 -30.16
C ILE A 186 21.75 -3.28 -29.03
N GLY A 187 22.12 -2.91 -27.81
CA GLY A 187 21.98 -3.78 -26.65
C GLY A 187 22.87 -3.36 -25.50
N PHE A 188 23.04 -4.25 -24.53
CA PHE A 188 23.91 -4.02 -23.38
C PHE A 188 24.37 -5.34 -22.77
N THR A 189 25.42 -5.27 -21.96
CA THR A 189 25.84 -6.34 -21.06
C THR A 189 25.76 -5.87 -19.62
N LEU A 190 25.45 -6.80 -18.72
CA LEU A 190 25.46 -6.62 -17.27
C LEU A 190 26.32 -7.71 -16.64
N TYR A 191 27.09 -7.35 -15.64
CA TYR A 191 27.64 -8.30 -14.68
C TYR A 191 27.68 -7.68 -13.29
N GLU A 192 27.26 -8.43 -12.29
CA GLU A 192 27.39 -8.06 -10.89
C GLU A 192 27.87 -9.27 -10.09
N SER A 193 28.74 -8.99 -9.13
CA SER A 193 29.08 -9.94 -8.09
C SER A 193 29.23 -9.26 -6.74
N SER A 194 28.67 -9.85 -5.70
CA SER A 194 28.89 -9.42 -4.32
C SER A 194 29.20 -10.61 -3.41
N GLN A 195 29.92 -10.33 -2.34
CA GLN A 195 30.32 -11.29 -1.32
C GLN A 195 29.99 -10.75 0.06
N GLN A 196 29.03 -11.38 0.74
CA GLN A 196 28.65 -11.07 2.11
C GLN A 196 28.92 -12.30 3.00
N GLY A 197 30.04 -12.26 3.72
CA GLY A 197 30.48 -13.40 4.53
C GLY A 197 30.80 -14.64 3.68
N ALA A 198 30.08 -15.73 3.91
CA ALA A 198 30.23 -16.99 3.15
C ALA A 198 29.30 -17.09 1.93
N SER A 199 28.35 -16.17 1.79
CA SER A 199 27.43 -16.12 0.65
C SER A 199 28.01 -15.24 -0.45
N SER A 200 27.93 -15.73 -1.68
CA SER A 200 28.20 -14.95 -2.90
C SER A 200 26.90 -14.81 -3.68
N TYR A 201 26.72 -13.66 -4.30
CA TYR A 201 25.66 -13.40 -5.26
C TYR A 201 26.29 -13.00 -6.59
N THR A 202 25.83 -13.61 -7.68
CA THR A 202 26.22 -13.25 -9.04
C THR A 202 25.01 -13.16 -9.95
N GLN A 203 25.05 -12.17 -10.84
CA GLN A 203 24.13 -12.08 -11.96
C GLN A 203 24.82 -11.53 -13.20
N SER A 204 24.31 -11.91 -14.37
CA SER A 204 24.89 -11.51 -15.64
C SER A 204 23.85 -11.50 -16.75
N ALA A 205 24.06 -10.62 -17.74
CA ALA A 205 23.26 -10.58 -18.93
C ALA A 205 24.08 -10.15 -20.16
N SER A 206 23.72 -10.68 -21.32
CA SER A 206 24.07 -10.11 -22.62
C SER A 206 22.81 -10.04 -23.47
N VAL A 207 22.46 -8.83 -23.90
CA VAL A 207 21.27 -8.53 -24.69
C VAL A 207 21.73 -7.91 -26.00
N VAL A 208 21.38 -8.54 -27.13
CA VAL A 208 21.69 -8.03 -28.47
C VAL A 208 20.43 -8.05 -29.32
N MET A 209 20.07 -6.92 -29.90
CA MET A 209 18.90 -6.82 -30.77
C MET A 209 19.20 -5.96 -32.00
N SER A 210 18.37 -6.12 -33.04
CA SER A 210 18.42 -5.23 -34.19
C SER A 210 18.10 -3.79 -33.76
N SER A 211 18.71 -2.81 -34.42
CA SER A 211 18.49 -1.37 -34.15
C SER A 211 17.01 -0.94 -34.26
N ASP A 212 16.23 -1.62 -35.12
CA ASP A 212 14.78 -1.41 -35.24
C ASP A 212 13.96 -2.19 -34.20
N ARG A 213 14.61 -2.98 -33.33
CA ARG A 213 14.03 -3.83 -32.27
C ARG A 213 13.04 -4.89 -32.79
N SER A 214 13.10 -5.19 -34.08
CA SER A 214 12.25 -6.20 -34.73
C SER A 214 12.68 -7.61 -34.37
N THR A 215 13.96 -7.83 -34.04
CA THR A 215 14.52 -9.13 -33.65
C THR A 215 15.60 -8.98 -32.60
N GLY A 216 15.84 -10.03 -31.80
CA GLY A 216 16.95 -10.02 -30.85
C GLY A 216 17.13 -11.35 -30.13
N VAL A 217 18.27 -11.47 -29.47
CA VAL A 217 18.67 -12.60 -28.64
C VAL A 217 19.23 -12.09 -27.32
N ALA A 218 18.97 -12.82 -26.24
CA ALA A 218 19.52 -12.50 -24.94
C ALA A 218 19.86 -13.76 -24.14
N LEU A 219 20.88 -13.65 -23.32
CA LEU A 219 21.21 -14.59 -22.26
C LEU A 219 21.22 -13.84 -20.94
N THR A 220 20.52 -14.35 -19.94
CA THR A 220 20.45 -13.75 -18.59
C THR A 220 20.63 -14.85 -17.56
N SER A 221 21.24 -14.55 -16.41
CA SER A 221 21.40 -15.50 -15.32
C SER A 221 21.48 -14.79 -13.98
N SER A 222 20.96 -15.42 -12.94
CA SER A 222 21.21 -15.08 -11.53
C SER A 222 21.39 -16.36 -10.70
N ASP A 223 22.08 -16.26 -9.57
CA ASP A 223 22.23 -17.39 -8.64
C ASP A 223 20.89 -17.91 -8.08
N GLN A 224 19.84 -17.09 -8.12
CA GLN A 224 18.50 -17.45 -7.60
C GLN A 224 17.59 -18.04 -8.68
N SER A 225 17.71 -17.60 -9.94
CA SER A 225 16.79 -17.95 -11.04
C SER A 225 17.38 -18.91 -12.07
N GLY A 226 18.67 -19.23 -11.99
CA GLY A 226 19.39 -19.99 -13.04
C GLY A 226 19.57 -19.17 -14.31
N ALA A 227 19.87 -19.86 -15.42
CA ALA A 227 20.18 -19.24 -16.71
C ALA A 227 19.00 -19.33 -17.68
N TYR A 228 18.77 -18.25 -18.42
CA TYR A 228 17.74 -18.11 -19.44
C TYR A 228 18.35 -17.78 -20.80
N ALA A 229 17.70 -18.29 -21.85
CA ALA A 229 17.94 -17.87 -23.22
C ALA A 229 16.66 -17.38 -23.87
N LEU A 230 16.75 -16.26 -24.56
CA LEU A 230 15.66 -15.60 -25.25
C LEU A 230 16.02 -15.38 -26.71
N ALA A 231 15.05 -15.59 -27.59
CA ALA A 231 15.08 -15.13 -28.97
C ALA A 231 13.71 -14.55 -29.32
N PHE A 232 13.66 -13.37 -29.92
CA PHE A 232 12.40 -12.70 -30.22
C PHE A 232 12.33 -12.15 -31.64
N ASN A 233 11.10 -11.98 -32.13
CA ASN A 233 10.73 -11.16 -33.27
C ASN A 233 9.63 -10.18 -32.88
N SER A 234 9.04 -9.41 -33.80
CA SER A 234 7.99 -8.42 -33.47
C SER A 234 6.80 -8.98 -32.68
N ASP A 235 6.47 -10.25 -32.89
CA ASP A 235 5.19 -10.81 -32.44
C ASP A 235 5.37 -11.78 -31.26
N ASN A 236 6.52 -12.44 -31.16
CA ASN A 236 6.74 -13.55 -30.25
C ASN A 236 8.15 -13.56 -29.64
N VAL A 237 8.28 -14.21 -28.49
CA VAL A 237 9.54 -14.54 -27.85
C VAL A 237 9.56 -16.03 -27.48
N LEU A 238 10.68 -16.68 -27.77
CA LEU A 238 10.99 -18.06 -27.39
C LEU A 238 11.95 -18.03 -26.21
N LEU A 239 11.62 -18.76 -25.15
CA LEU A 239 12.41 -18.85 -23.93
C LEU A 239 12.82 -20.29 -23.62
N GLN A 240 14.02 -20.45 -23.09
CA GLN A 240 14.50 -21.66 -22.42
C GLN A 240 15.14 -21.28 -21.10
N ASN A 241 15.10 -22.19 -20.13
CA ASN A 241 15.79 -22.06 -18.86
C ASN A 241 16.60 -23.33 -18.53
N ALA A 242 17.64 -23.17 -17.73
CA ALA A 242 18.48 -24.24 -17.20
C ALA A 242 19.21 -23.76 -15.93
N SER A 243 20.01 -24.62 -15.30
CA SER A 243 20.80 -24.25 -14.10
C SER A 243 21.94 -23.29 -14.41
N ASP A 244 22.47 -23.31 -15.63
CA ASP A 244 23.61 -22.53 -16.08
C ASP A 244 23.59 -22.39 -17.61
N PHE A 245 24.44 -21.52 -18.18
CA PHE A 245 24.44 -21.26 -19.63
C PHE A 245 24.83 -22.49 -20.48
N ASP A 246 25.67 -23.39 -19.97
CA ASP A 246 26.14 -24.56 -20.71
C ASP A 246 25.08 -25.67 -20.78
N SER A 247 24.19 -25.72 -19.79
CA SER A 247 23.07 -26.67 -19.70
C SER A 247 21.82 -26.24 -20.48
N LEU A 248 21.83 -25.06 -21.11
CA LEU A 248 20.71 -24.60 -21.93
C LEU A 248 20.42 -25.56 -23.10
N PRO A 249 19.18 -26.04 -23.30
CA PRO A 249 18.88 -27.10 -24.26
C PRO A 249 19.30 -26.81 -25.70
N TYR A 250 19.27 -25.55 -26.15
CA TYR A 250 19.70 -25.19 -27.50
C TYR A 250 21.19 -25.45 -27.76
N LYS A 251 22.04 -25.45 -26.72
CA LYS A 251 23.46 -25.83 -26.80
C LYS A 251 23.64 -27.29 -27.24
N SER A 252 22.66 -28.14 -26.92
CA SER A 252 22.60 -29.55 -27.34
C SER A 252 21.80 -29.78 -28.63
N GLY A 253 21.37 -28.70 -29.31
CA GLY A 253 20.65 -28.73 -30.58
C GLY A 253 19.12 -28.68 -30.46
N SER A 254 18.56 -28.58 -29.25
CA SER A 254 17.10 -28.49 -29.03
C SER A 254 16.64 -27.04 -28.94
N ASN A 255 15.89 -26.56 -29.93
CA ASN A 255 15.24 -25.24 -29.90
C ASN A 255 13.79 -25.29 -29.36
N ALA A 256 13.42 -26.36 -28.65
CA ALA A 256 12.11 -26.44 -28.01
C ALA A 256 12.08 -25.61 -26.72
N GLY A 257 11.10 -24.73 -26.56
CA GLY A 257 11.01 -23.85 -25.40
C GLY A 257 9.61 -23.28 -25.21
N THR A 258 9.47 -22.39 -24.24
CA THR A 258 8.23 -21.68 -23.95
C THR A 258 8.08 -20.55 -24.96
N CYS A 259 6.98 -20.56 -25.72
CA CYS A 259 6.67 -19.52 -26.68
C CYS A 259 5.62 -18.57 -26.11
N LEU A 260 5.94 -17.29 -26.04
CA LEU A 260 5.08 -16.23 -25.50
C LEU A 260 4.85 -15.13 -26.54
N SER A 261 3.68 -14.49 -26.49
CA SER A 261 3.32 -13.36 -27.32
C SER A 261 3.96 -12.07 -26.82
N ARG A 262 4.45 -11.22 -27.73
CA ARG A 262 4.88 -9.85 -27.44
C ARG A 262 3.79 -8.81 -27.68
N THR A 263 2.61 -9.26 -28.10
CA THR A 263 1.49 -8.38 -28.51
C THR A 263 0.21 -8.66 -27.73
N GLN A 264 0.17 -9.73 -26.94
CA GLN A 264 -0.98 -10.12 -26.12
C GLN A 264 -0.51 -10.40 -24.71
N PHE A 265 -1.19 -9.77 -23.75
CA PHE A 265 -0.80 -9.77 -22.35
C PHE A 265 -2.02 -10.01 -21.46
N ASP A 266 -1.80 -10.74 -20.36
CA ASP A 266 -2.68 -10.68 -19.20
C ASP A 266 -2.25 -9.48 -18.35
N SER A 267 -3.21 -8.78 -17.73
CA SER A 267 -2.95 -7.50 -17.05
C SER A 267 -3.47 -7.50 -15.62
N TYR A 268 -2.57 -7.21 -14.70
CA TYR A 268 -2.79 -7.17 -13.25
C TYR A 268 -2.55 -5.75 -12.77
N VAL A 269 -3.58 -5.13 -12.18
CA VAL A 269 -3.47 -3.73 -11.76
C VAL A 269 -3.21 -3.67 -10.27
N HIS A 270 -2.05 -3.17 -9.90
CA HIS A 270 -1.61 -3.09 -8.51
C HIS A 270 -2.05 -1.79 -7.83
N ARG A 271 -2.23 -0.72 -8.61
CA ARG A 271 -2.56 0.61 -8.07
C ARG A 271 -3.64 1.31 -8.90
N TYR A 272 -4.54 1.99 -8.20
CA TYR A 272 -5.61 2.77 -8.81
C TYR A 272 -5.73 4.15 -8.19
N ASP A 273 -6.24 5.08 -9.00
CA ASP A 273 -6.68 6.41 -8.59
C ASP A 273 -8.18 6.57 -8.79
N LEU A 274 -8.80 7.40 -7.94
CA LEU A 274 -10.19 7.79 -8.06
C LEU A 274 -10.33 9.21 -8.58
N TYR A 275 -11.33 9.42 -9.43
CA TYR A 275 -11.68 10.70 -10.01
C TYR A 275 -13.17 10.96 -9.83
N ASN A 276 -13.55 12.22 -9.71
CA ASN A 276 -14.95 12.60 -9.64
C ASN A 276 -15.66 12.26 -10.96
N ALA A 277 -16.77 11.50 -10.89
CA ALA A 277 -17.50 11.04 -12.06
C ALA A 277 -18.16 12.16 -12.89
N SER A 278 -18.36 13.32 -12.29
CA SER A 278 -19.01 14.47 -12.95
C SER A 278 -18.04 15.49 -13.53
N SER A 279 -16.78 15.54 -13.06
CA SER A 279 -15.80 16.55 -13.50
C SER A 279 -14.49 15.97 -14.01
N GLY A 280 -14.18 14.71 -13.70
CA GLY A 280 -12.87 14.11 -13.97
C GLY A 280 -11.74 14.65 -13.10
N ALA A 281 -12.04 15.44 -12.06
CA ALA A 281 -11.04 15.92 -11.11
C ALA A 281 -10.55 14.78 -10.21
N GLU A 282 -9.27 14.75 -9.90
CA GLU A 282 -8.70 13.74 -8.98
C GLU A 282 -9.33 13.85 -7.59
N VAL A 283 -9.60 12.71 -6.97
CA VAL A 283 -10.12 12.65 -5.59
C VAL A 283 -8.94 12.66 -4.63
N SER A 284 -8.66 13.81 -4.03
CA SER A 284 -7.64 13.91 -2.98
C SER A 284 -8.20 13.49 -1.62
N VAL A 285 -7.39 12.76 -0.85
CA VAL A 285 -7.64 12.39 0.55
C VAL A 285 -6.50 12.97 1.38
N ASN A 286 -6.81 13.76 2.42
CA ASN A 286 -5.79 14.25 3.35
C ASN A 286 -5.33 13.12 4.30
N ALA A 287 -4.51 12.21 3.79
CA ALA A 287 -4.04 11.04 4.52
C ALA A 287 -3.03 11.35 5.64
N GLY A 288 -2.40 12.53 5.61
CA GLY A 288 -1.31 12.88 6.52
C GLY A 288 -0.24 13.76 5.89
N PHE A 289 0.88 13.91 6.59
CA PHE A 289 2.09 14.53 6.08
C PHE A 289 3.34 13.99 6.78
N PRO A 290 4.50 13.99 6.08
CA PRO A 290 5.77 13.66 6.70
C PRO A 290 6.18 14.70 7.74
N ILE A 291 6.89 14.25 8.76
CA ILE A 291 7.42 15.07 9.85
C ILE A 291 8.91 14.79 10.09
N LEU A 292 9.56 15.73 10.76
CA LEU A 292 10.84 15.54 11.42
C LEU A 292 10.64 15.64 12.94
N TYR A 293 11.38 14.82 13.68
CA TYR A 293 11.44 14.87 15.13
C TYR A 293 12.89 14.77 15.62
N SER A 294 13.10 15.07 16.90
CA SER A 294 14.41 14.92 17.52
C SER A 294 14.50 13.60 18.26
N SER A 295 15.32 12.67 17.77
CA SER A 295 15.52 11.36 18.41
C SER A 295 16.12 11.46 19.82
N ALA A 296 16.86 12.55 20.09
CA ALA A 296 17.48 12.84 21.37
C ALA A 296 16.79 13.97 22.15
N ASN A 297 15.54 14.32 21.77
CA ASN A 297 14.73 15.38 22.38
C ASN A 297 15.52 16.70 22.58
N ASN A 298 16.15 17.15 21.51
CA ASN A 298 16.89 18.41 21.43
C ASN A 298 16.39 19.24 20.23
N SER A 299 17.03 20.38 19.97
CA SER A 299 16.61 21.29 18.89
C SER A 299 17.09 20.89 17.49
N ASN A 300 17.73 19.73 17.36
CA ASN A 300 18.13 19.13 16.09
C ASN A 300 17.08 18.08 15.70
N TYR A 301 16.43 18.30 14.56
CA TYR A 301 15.51 17.36 13.97
C TYR A 301 16.30 16.43 13.05
N ASP A 302 16.67 15.27 13.59
CA ASP A 302 17.60 14.31 12.98
C ASP A 302 16.95 13.00 12.53
N SER A 303 15.64 12.84 12.74
CA SER A 303 14.89 11.64 12.37
C SER A 303 13.57 11.97 11.68
N TYR A 304 13.11 11.02 10.86
CA TYR A 304 11.91 11.15 10.03
C TYR A 304 10.73 10.38 10.62
N GLY A 305 9.54 10.92 10.41
CA GLY A 305 8.29 10.24 10.74
C GLY A 305 7.17 10.65 9.80
N TYR A 306 5.99 10.09 10.03
CA TYR A 306 4.78 10.43 9.31
C TYR A 306 3.62 10.51 10.28
N VAL A 307 2.81 11.55 10.16
CA VAL A 307 1.55 11.66 10.91
C VAL A 307 0.38 11.66 9.96
N GLY A 308 -0.62 10.83 10.25
CA GLY A 308 -1.81 10.72 9.44
C GLY A 308 -3.02 10.22 10.22
N TYR A 309 -4.06 9.80 9.49
CA TYR A 309 -5.30 9.29 10.08
C TYR A 309 -5.09 8.10 11.04
N TRP A 310 -4.11 7.26 10.74
CA TRP A 310 -3.78 6.06 11.54
C TRP A 310 -2.91 6.35 12.76
N GLY A 311 -2.45 7.60 12.91
CA GLY A 311 -1.58 8.03 13.99
C GLY A 311 -0.19 8.46 13.51
N LEU A 312 0.75 8.43 14.43
CA LEU A 312 2.15 8.78 14.22
C LEU A 312 3.00 7.52 14.02
N TRP A 313 3.77 7.51 12.94
CA TRP A 313 4.89 6.59 12.73
C TRP A 313 6.21 7.34 12.85
N THR A 314 7.22 6.70 13.44
CA THR A 314 8.56 7.24 13.64
C THR A 314 9.59 6.15 13.35
N GLU A 315 10.74 6.50 12.76
CA GLU A 315 11.85 5.56 12.50
C GLU A 315 12.26 4.76 13.74
N VAL A 316 12.21 5.41 14.91
CA VAL A 316 12.45 4.76 16.20
C VAL A 316 11.14 4.68 16.96
N GLU A 317 10.68 3.46 17.22
CA GLU A 317 9.44 3.21 17.95
C GLU A 317 9.48 3.88 19.34
N GLY A 318 8.44 4.65 19.66
CA GLY A 318 8.31 5.32 20.95
C GLY A 318 9.25 6.51 21.17
N ALA A 319 9.94 6.99 20.13
CA ALA A 319 10.86 8.13 20.25
C ALA A 319 10.18 9.46 20.54
N VAL A 320 8.91 9.61 20.17
CA VAL A 320 8.14 10.84 20.38
C VAL A 320 7.13 10.65 21.51
N THR A 321 7.25 11.44 22.57
CA THR A 321 6.40 11.36 23.77
C THR A 321 5.35 12.47 23.82
N ASN A 322 4.24 12.20 24.54
CA ASN A 322 3.11 13.12 24.62
C ASN A 322 3.55 14.54 25.06
N GLY A 323 3.23 15.54 24.25
CA GLY A 323 3.58 16.95 24.47
C GLY A 323 4.85 17.43 23.76
N GLU A 324 5.60 16.54 23.10
CA GLU A 324 6.77 16.93 22.30
C GLU A 324 6.39 17.62 20.99
N THR A 325 7.34 18.39 20.46
CA THR A 325 7.18 19.11 19.19
C THR A 325 7.69 18.25 18.03
N VAL A 326 6.90 18.17 16.98
CA VAL A 326 7.28 17.63 15.67
C VAL A 326 7.14 18.71 14.61
N VAL A 327 7.92 18.63 13.53
CA VAL A 327 7.92 19.63 12.47
C VAL A 327 7.49 19.00 11.16
N ARG A 328 6.59 19.64 10.41
CA ARG A 328 6.22 19.15 9.07
C ARG A 328 7.40 19.24 8.10
N ASN A 329 7.61 18.19 7.32
CA ASN A 329 8.69 18.07 6.34
C ASN A 329 8.16 18.23 4.90
N ASP A 330 7.84 19.45 4.47
CA ASP A 330 7.32 19.73 3.13
C ASP A 330 8.25 20.58 2.25
N GLY A 331 9.54 20.70 2.63
CA GLY A 331 10.51 21.53 1.93
C GLY A 331 10.25 23.05 2.04
N SER A 332 9.27 23.47 2.84
CA SER A 332 8.93 24.88 3.09
C SER A 332 9.23 25.31 4.54
N ALA A 333 8.68 26.44 4.99
CA ALA A 333 8.92 26.93 6.35
C ALA A 333 8.50 25.90 7.41
N GLN A 334 9.39 25.64 8.38
CA GLN A 334 9.16 24.70 9.47
C GLN A 334 7.88 25.04 10.23
N THR A 335 6.83 24.22 10.05
CA THR A 335 5.58 24.33 10.80
C THR A 335 5.62 23.33 11.96
N GLU A 336 5.60 23.85 13.19
CA GLU A 336 5.62 23.07 14.42
C GLU A 336 4.22 22.57 14.80
N TYR A 337 4.18 21.33 15.29
CA TYR A 337 3.01 20.68 15.85
C TYR A 337 3.35 20.04 17.19
N THR A 338 2.38 19.95 18.09
CA THR A 338 2.54 19.26 19.38
C THR A 338 1.92 17.86 19.29
N TYR A 339 2.71 16.84 19.61
CA TYR A 339 2.24 15.46 19.67
C TYR A 339 1.28 15.25 20.86
N VAL A 340 0.19 14.54 20.62
CA VAL A 340 -0.81 14.17 21.61
C VAL A 340 -1.03 12.67 21.55
N ASN A 341 -0.81 11.99 22.69
CA ASN A 341 -1.12 10.58 22.86
C ASN A 341 -2.16 10.42 23.97
N ALA A 342 -3.15 9.56 23.73
CA ALA A 342 -4.15 9.16 24.72
C ALA A 342 -4.12 7.63 24.90
N PRO A 343 -4.41 7.11 26.11
CA PRO A 343 -4.21 5.70 26.46
C PRO A 343 -5.24 4.75 25.80
N GLY A 344 -6.09 5.28 24.94
CA GLY A 344 -7.07 4.53 24.18
C GLY A 344 -7.61 5.37 23.03
N ARG A 345 -8.48 4.78 22.23
CA ARG A 345 -9.14 5.43 21.08
C ARG A 345 -10.64 5.19 21.09
N LEU A 346 -11.40 6.22 20.71
CA LEU A 346 -12.84 6.14 20.56
C LEU A 346 -13.17 5.87 19.09
N ILE A 347 -13.89 4.78 18.83
CA ILE A 347 -14.22 4.27 17.51
C ILE A 347 -15.71 4.48 17.26
N LYS A 348 -16.04 5.33 16.30
CA LYS A 348 -17.39 5.47 15.76
C LYS A 348 -17.69 4.30 14.83
N ASN A 349 -18.86 3.70 14.98
CA ASN A 349 -19.37 2.62 14.13
C ASN A 349 -20.68 3.08 13.49
N GLU A 350 -20.71 3.15 12.16
CA GLU A 350 -21.93 3.39 11.39
C GLU A 350 -22.51 2.07 10.91
N VAL A 351 -23.76 1.80 11.28
CA VAL A 351 -24.42 0.53 10.93
C VAL A 351 -24.85 0.56 9.47
N LYS A 352 -24.32 -0.38 8.69
CA LYS A 352 -24.73 -0.64 7.31
C LYS A 352 -25.47 -1.97 7.22
N THR A 353 -26.25 -2.13 6.16
CA THR A 353 -27.01 -3.36 5.89
C THR A 353 -26.69 -3.92 4.52
N LEU A 354 -26.52 -5.24 4.42
CA LEU A 354 -26.38 -5.97 3.15
C LEU A 354 -27.53 -6.99 3.03
N SER A 355 -28.23 -7.00 1.90
CA SER A 355 -29.28 -8.00 1.67
C SER A 355 -28.70 -9.42 1.63
N LEU A 356 -29.44 -10.42 2.11
CA LEU A 356 -28.98 -11.83 2.04
C LEU A 356 -28.77 -12.32 0.61
N SER A 357 -29.50 -11.75 -0.36
CA SER A 357 -29.26 -12.01 -1.79
C SER A 357 -27.87 -11.58 -2.27
N GLN A 358 -27.25 -10.58 -1.62
CA GLN A 358 -25.91 -10.08 -1.91
C GLN A 358 -24.84 -10.68 -0.99
N ALA A 359 -25.23 -11.45 0.03
CA ALA A 359 -24.29 -12.13 0.92
C ALA A 359 -23.63 -13.36 0.27
N ARG A 360 -24.09 -13.78 -0.91
CA ARG A 360 -23.50 -14.91 -1.64
C ARG A 360 -22.13 -14.55 -2.20
N GLY A 361 -21.19 -15.48 -2.05
CA GLY A 361 -19.79 -15.30 -2.44
C GLY A 361 -18.93 -14.58 -1.39
N ILE A 362 -19.55 -13.94 -0.40
CA ILE A 362 -18.83 -13.37 0.74
C ILE A 362 -18.48 -14.49 1.71
N GLN A 363 -17.19 -14.58 2.04
CA GLN A 363 -16.70 -15.48 3.07
C GLN A 363 -16.76 -14.81 4.45
N PHE A 364 -17.21 -15.61 5.42
CA PHE A 364 -17.33 -15.21 6.81
C PHE A 364 -16.48 -16.13 7.70
N GLY A 365 -15.71 -15.55 8.62
CA GLY A 365 -15.12 -16.22 9.77
C GLY A 365 -16.16 -16.41 10.88
N TYR A 366 -16.13 -17.57 11.53
CA TYR A 366 -17.02 -17.90 12.63
C TYR A 366 -16.31 -18.76 13.68
N TRP A 367 -16.51 -18.45 14.96
CA TRP A 367 -15.95 -19.18 16.09
C TRP A 367 -17.06 -19.80 16.93
N ASP A 368 -16.86 -21.06 17.29
CA ASP A 368 -17.70 -21.76 18.26
C ASP A 368 -16.84 -22.65 19.14
N SER A 369 -17.46 -23.35 20.10
CA SER A 369 -16.75 -24.23 21.03
C SER A 369 -15.91 -25.31 20.35
N THR A 370 -16.23 -25.68 19.10
CA THR A 370 -15.49 -26.73 18.39
C THR A 370 -14.10 -26.26 17.96
N VAL A 371 -13.97 -25.00 17.52
CA VAL A 371 -12.68 -24.38 17.17
C VAL A 371 -11.71 -24.47 18.35
N PHE A 372 -12.17 -24.01 19.52
CA PHE A 372 -11.38 -23.99 20.75
C PHE A 372 -11.06 -25.40 21.30
N SER A 373 -11.85 -26.42 20.94
CA SER A 373 -11.65 -27.79 21.42
C SER A 373 -10.79 -28.68 20.51
N ASP A 374 -10.83 -28.44 19.19
CA ASP A 374 -10.08 -29.22 18.19
C ASP A 374 -8.62 -28.71 18.13
N GLY A 375 -8.44 -27.39 18.08
CA GLY A 375 -7.12 -26.74 18.01
C GLY A 375 -6.34 -27.00 16.72
N SER A 376 -6.87 -27.80 15.78
CA SER A 376 -6.26 -28.05 14.46
C SER A 376 -6.58 -26.99 13.41
N PHE A 377 -7.43 -26.02 13.75
CA PHE A 377 -7.82 -24.92 12.88
C PHE A 377 -8.27 -23.72 13.73
N ASP A 378 -8.14 -22.52 13.17
CA ASP A 378 -8.29 -21.26 13.90
C ASP A 378 -9.69 -20.65 13.78
N GLN A 379 -10.42 -20.97 12.70
CA GLN A 379 -11.80 -20.51 12.49
C GLN A 379 -12.58 -21.34 11.47
N TRP A 380 -13.90 -21.32 11.55
CA TRP A 380 -14.77 -21.80 10.46
C TRP A 380 -14.83 -20.80 9.32
N VAL A 381 -14.79 -21.30 8.08
CA VAL A 381 -15.23 -20.57 6.89
C VAL A 381 -16.72 -20.83 6.70
N VAL A 382 -17.51 -19.76 6.68
CA VAL A 382 -18.96 -19.76 6.55
C VAL A 382 -19.35 -19.02 5.28
N ASN A 383 -20.30 -19.58 4.53
CA ASN A 383 -20.88 -18.98 3.34
C ASN A 383 -22.41 -18.96 3.44
N TYR A 384 -23.05 -17.94 2.86
CA TYR A 384 -24.49 -17.95 2.65
C TYR A 384 -24.82 -18.77 1.39
N LEU A 385 -25.50 -19.89 1.57
CA LEU A 385 -25.87 -20.84 0.51
C LEU A 385 -27.38 -20.88 0.32
N THR A 386 -27.82 -21.24 -0.88
CA THR A 386 -29.23 -21.33 -1.26
C THR A 386 -29.57 -22.71 -1.81
N ALA A 387 -30.77 -23.20 -1.48
CA ALA A 387 -31.25 -24.48 -1.99
C ALA A 387 -31.35 -24.51 -3.52
N ALA A 388 -31.65 -23.36 -4.13
CA ALA A 388 -31.81 -23.23 -5.56
C ALA A 388 -30.50 -23.39 -6.36
N GLN A 389 -29.35 -23.07 -5.77
CA GLN A 389 -28.09 -22.96 -6.52
C GLN A 389 -26.95 -23.81 -5.96
N ASP A 390 -26.99 -24.15 -4.67
CA ASP A 390 -25.86 -24.76 -3.96
C ASP A 390 -26.15 -26.20 -3.51
N SER A 391 -27.26 -26.78 -3.97
CA SER A 391 -27.71 -28.16 -3.64
C SER A 391 -27.83 -28.44 -2.14
N VAL A 392 -28.12 -27.40 -1.34
CA VAL A 392 -28.38 -27.49 0.11
C VAL A 392 -29.88 -27.62 0.38
N GLY A 393 -30.25 -28.03 1.60
CA GLY A 393 -31.65 -28.30 1.98
C GLY A 393 -32.53 -27.05 2.15
N SER A 394 -31.92 -25.89 2.44
CA SER A 394 -32.61 -24.62 2.65
C SER A 394 -31.63 -23.46 2.48
N ASP A 395 -32.14 -22.25 2.29
CA ASP A 395 -31.31 -21.05 2.28
C ASP A 395 -30.81 -20.75 3.70
N GLY A 396 -29.53 -20.38 3.86
CA GLY A 396 -28.96 -20.10 5.17
C GLY A 396 -27.44 -20.00 5.19
N PHE A 397 -26.88 -19.83 6.39
CA PHE A 397 -25.43 -19.82 6.62
C PHE A 397 -24.92 -21.24 6.87
N TYR A 398 -23.87 -21.63 6.14
CA TYR A 398 -23.27 -22.96 6.22
C TYR A 398 -21.78 -22.86 6.50
N LYS A 399 -21.28 -23.70 7.41
CA LYS A 399 -19.86 -23.96 7.55
C LYS A 399 -19.40 -24.77 6.34
N THR A 400 -18.45 -24.25 5.58
CA THR A 400 -17.96 -24.85 4.32
C THR A 400 -16.48 -25.19 4.36
N GLY A 401 -15.72 -24.71 5.34
CA GLY A 401 -14.30 -25.03 5.48
C GLY A 401 -13.74 -24.77 6.87
N LYS A 402 -12.57 -25.31 7.14
CA LYS A 402 -11.74 -25.03 8.31
C LYS A 402 -10.53 -24.21 7.86
N LEU A 403 -10.32 -23.02 8.43
CA LEU A 403 -9.16 -22.18 8.12
C LEU A 403 -8.09 -22.33 9.21
N SER A 404 -6.84 -22.47 8.78
CA SER A 404 -5.66 -22.51 9.65
C SER A 404 -4.57 -21.58 9.14
N TRP A 405 -3.93 -20.83 10.04
CA TRP A 405 -2.79 -19.95 9.75
C TRP A 405 -1.48 -20.72 9.89
N GLY A 406 -0.69 -20.77 8.81
CA GLY A 406 0.65 -21.36 8.80
C GLY A 406 1.70 -20.36 8.33
N GLU A 407 2.96 -20.80 8.28
CA GLU A 407 4.12 -19.99 7.83
C GLU A 407 3.94 -19.44 6.41
N ASN A 408 3.16 -20.13 5.56
CA ASN A 408 2.85 -19.71 4.19
C ASN A 408 1.48 -19.03 4.07
N GLY A 409 0.93 -18.48 5.16
CA GLY A 409 -0.37 -17.80 5.18
C GLY A 409 -1.57 -18.71 5.49
N PRO A 410 -2.81 -18.20 5.27
CA PRO A 410 -4.03 -18.91 5.61
C PRO A 410 -4.31 -20.05 4.62
N SER A 411 -4.65 -21.22 5.16
CA SER A 411 -5.03 -22.40 4.37
C SER A 411 -6.44 -22.84 4.74
N VAL A 412 -7.26 -23.19 3.73
CA VAL A 412 -8.66 -23.58 3.94
C VAL A 412 -8.88 -25.03 3.51
N ALA A 413 -9.15 -25.90 4.49
CA ALA A 413 -9.61 -27.26 4.25
C ALA A 413 -11.13 -27.27 4.04
N THR A 414 -11.58 -27.45 2.80
CA THR A 414 -13.01 -27.49 2.47
C THR A 414 -13.70 -28.73 3.09
N ILE A 415 -14.91 -28.56 3.58
CA ILE A 415 -15.75 -29.63 4.14
C ILE A 415 -17.11 -29.69 3.43
N SER A 416 -17.84 -30.79 3.63
CA SER A 416 -19.26 -30.82 3.24
C SER A 416 -20.05 -29.74 4.01
N PRO A 417 -20.87 -28.92 3.34
CA PRO A 417 -21.60 -27.83 4.00
C PRO A 417 -22.45 -28.30 5.19
N VAL A 418 -22.28 -27.65 6.35
CA VAL A 418 -23.08 -27.89 7.56
C VAL A 418 -23.82 -26.62 7.96
N GLN A 419 -25.15 -26.68 8.00
CA GLN A 419 -25.99 -25.50 8.29
C GLN A 419 -25.82 -25.05 9.75
N ILE A 420 -25.66 -23.74 9.94
CA ILE A 420 -25.77 -23.11 11.26
C ILE A 420 -27.26 -22.91 11.54
N THR A 421 -27.76 -23.55 12.59
CA THR A 421 -29.17 -23.45 12.98
C THR A 421 -29.30 -22.42 14.11
N LEU A 422 -30.14 -21.41 13.89
CA LEU A 422 -30.39 -20.33 14.84
C LEU A 422 -31.82 -20.43 15.38
N SER A 423 -31.99 -20.11 16.66
CA SER A 423 -33.30 -19.95 17.30
C SER A 423 -33.94 -18.62 16.88
N THR A 424 -35.26 -18.50 17.03
CA THR A 424 -35.95 -17.23 16.74
C THR A 424 -35.35 -16.08 17.56
N ASN A 425 -34.98 -14.99 16.88
CA ASN A 425 -34.28 -13.81 17.43
C ASN A 425 -32.85 -14.07 17.95
N GLU A 426 -32.25 -15.20 17.61
CA GLU A 426 -30.83 -15.45 17.87
C GLU A 426 -29.99 -14.66 16.86
N SER A 427 -28.86 -14.11 17.33
CA SER A 427 -27.90 -13.40 16.49
C SER A 427 -26.70 -14.27 16.20
N LEU A 428 -26.36 -14.39 14.92
CA LEU A 428 -25.12 -14.97 14.44
C LEU A 428 -24.08 -13.85 14.28
N TYR A 429 -23.00 -13.95 15.06
CA TYR A 429 -21.85 -13.06 14.99
C TYR A 429 -20.77 -13.72 14.14
N MET A 430 -20.29 -12.99 13.15
CA MET A 430 -19.31 -13.42 12.18
C MET A 430 -18.31 -12.29 11.93
N TYR A 431 -17.27 -12.59 11.19
CA TYR A 431 -16.28 -11.62 10.76
C TYR A 431 -16.05 -11.76 9.25
N SER A 432 -15.85 -10.68 8.50
CA SER A 432 -15.58 -10.73 7.07
C SER A 432 -14.57 -9.66 6.69
N GLU A 433 -13.39 -10.10 6.25
CA GLU A 433 -12.38 -9.20 5.64
C GLU A 433 -12.97 -8.41 4.47
N GLN A 434 -13.81 -9.06 3.64
CA GLN A 434 -14.45 -8.42 2.48
C GLN A 434 -15.41 -7.29 2.86
N LEU A 435 -15.96 -7.31 4.08
CA LEU A 435 -16.87 -6.28 4.59
C LEU A 435 -16.23 -5.41 5.68
N GLY A 436 -14.90 -5.48 5.86
CA GLY A 436 -14.16 -4.62 6.78
C GLY A 436 -14.29 -5.01 8.25
N GLY A 437 -14.71 -6.23 8.56
CA GLY A 437 -14.65 -6.78 9.92
C GLY A 437 -15.95 -7.40 10.41
N GLU A 438 -16.46 -6.96 11.56
CA GLU A 438 -17.59 -7.59 12.25
C GLU A 438 -18.88 -7.57 11.41
N VAL A 439 -19.54 -8.73 11.36
CA VAL A 439 -20.80 -8.94 10.68
C VAL A 439 -21.78 -9.61 11.63
N LYS A 440 -23.02 -9.14 11.64
CA LYS A 440 -24.10 -9.71 12.45
C LYS A 440 -25.30 -10.04 11.58
N TYR A 441 -25.87 -11.22 11.77
CA TYR A 441 -27.15 -11.60 11.22
C TYR A 441 -28.13 -11.93 12.35
N LEU A 442 -29.32 -11.34 12.32
CA LEU A 442 -30.39 -11.64 13.27
C LEU A 442 -31.41 -12.55 12.60
N GLU A 443 -31.69 -13.70 13.22
CA GLU A 443 -32.56 -14.71 12.63
C GLU A 443 -33.95 -14.17 12.30
N GLY A 444 -34.40 -14.40 11.07
CA GLY A 444 -35.67 -13.90 10.53
C GLY A 444 -35.59 -12.54 9.81
N LYS A 445 -34.41 -11.91 9.73
CA LYS A 445 -34.19 -10.71 8.91
C LYS A 445 -33.79 -11.08 7.48
N THR A 446 -34.00 -10.17 6.53
CA THR A 446 -33.63 -10.35 5.11
C THR A 446 -32.28 -9.72 4.75
N SER A 447 -31.55 -9.23 5.75
CA SER A 447 -30.25 -8.57 5.61
C SER A 447 -29.37 -8.85 6.82
N LEU A 448 -28.06 -8.87 6.59
CA LEU A 448 -27.05 -8.79 7.63
C LEU A 448 -26.63 -7.34 7.87
N THR A 449 -26.03 -7.07 9.01
CA THR A 449 -25.43 -5.78 9.37
C THR A 449 -23.91 -5.89 9.43
N TYR A 450 -23.23 -4.86 8.95
CA TYR A 450 -21.79 -4.67 9.08
C TYR A 450 -21.54 -3.19 9.44
N TYR A 451 -20.31 -2.83 9.79
CA TYR A 451 -20.03 -1.50 10.30
C TYR A 451 -18.93 -0.81 9.48
N GLU A 452 -19.15 0.46 9.15
CA GLU A 452 -18.07 1.34 8.74
C GLU A 452 -17.51 2.03 9.98
N GLN A 453 -16.20 1.90 10.21
CA GLN A 453 -15.54 2.44 11.39
C GLN A 453 -14.80 3.75 11.07
N SER A 454 -14.83 4.68 12.03
CA SER A 454 -13.95 5.84 12.04
C SER A 454 -13.43 6.15 13.43
N PHE A 455 -12.24 6.73 13.54
CA PHE A 455 -11.68 7.15 14.82
C PHE A 455 -12.05 8.58 15.14
N ILE A 456 -12.38 8.83 16.41
CA ILE A 456 -12.62 10.16 16.94
C ILE A 456 -11.29 10.67 17.50
N ASN A 457 -10.63 11.57 16.75
CA ASN A 457 -9.30 12.07 17.13
C ASN A 457 -9.35 13.40 17.91
N GLY A 458 -10.53 14.00 18.04
CA GLY A 458 -10.73 15.26 18.74
C GLY A 458 -10.90 16.46 17.81
N SER A 459 -10.76 16.29 16.50
CA SER A 459 -11.00 17.35 15.51
C SER A 459 -12.49 17.59 15.25
N GLU A 460 -13.37 16.69 15.69
CA GLU A 460 -14.82 16.67 15.43
C GLU A 460 -15.61 17.74 16.23
N THR A 461 -15.19 19.00 16.13
CA THR A 461 -15.68 20.16 16.90
C THR A 461 -16.59 21.11 16.10
N GLY A 462 -16.82 20.83 14.82
CA GLY A 462 -17.67 21.57 13.92
C GLY A 462 -19.17 21.48 14.25
N SER A 463 -19.97 22.29 13.56
CA SER A 463 -21.42 22.32 13.79
C SER A 463 -22.08 20.99 13.40
N GLY A 464 -22.66 20.31 14.39
CA GLY A 464 -23.31 19.00 14.20
C GLY A 464 -22.38 17.80 14.43
N GLU A 465 -21.11 18.03 14.73
CA GLU A 465 -20.14 17.00 15.04
C GLU A 465 -20.18 16.59 16.53
N LEU A 466 -19.61 15.43 16.85
CA LEU A 466 -19.71 14.79 18.16
C LEU A 466 -19.22 15.68 19.31
N LEU A 467 -18.17 16.45 19.07
CA LEU A 467 -17.46 17.25 20.07
C LEU A 467 -17.67 18.76 19.87
N ASN A 468 -18.73 19.18 19.18
CA ASN A 468 -19.12 20.58 19.01
C ASN A 468 -19.21 21.34 20.37
N GLY A 469 -19.67 20.66 21.42
CA GLY A 469 -19.71 21.21 22.78
C GLY A 469 -18.38 21.13 23.56
N GLY A 470 -17.30 20.67 22.94
CA GLY A 470 -16.01 20.34 23.58
C GLY A 470 -15.99 19.01 24.34
N SER A 471 -17.16 18.42 24.61
CA SER A 471 -17.31 17.12 25.27
C SER A 471 -18.63 16.44 24.90
N VAL A 472 -18.67 15.11 24.97
CA VAL A 472 -19.85 14.26 24.79
C VAL A 472 -20.05 13.34 25.98
N THR A 473 -21.31 13.02 26.29
CA THR A 473 -21.69 11.93 27.21
C THR A 473 -22.13 10.71 26.42
N LEU A 474 -21.58 9.55 26.77
CA LEU A 474 -21.85 8.26 26.14
C LEU A 474 -22.50 7.32 27.16
N TYR A 475 -23.55 6.61 26.74
CA TYR A 475 -24.31 5.67 27.56
C TYR A 475 -23.98 4.25 27.13
N CYS A 476 -23.39 3.48 28.04
CA CYS A 476 -23.05 2.08 27.85
C CYS A 476 -24.02 1.18 28.62
N TYR A 477 -24.42 0.04 28.04
CA TYR A 477 -25.35 -0.91 28.68
C TYR A 477 -24.82 -2.34 28.76
N ASP A 478 -23.77 -2.66 28.00
CA ASP A 478 -23.18 -3.99 27.91
C ASP A 478 -21.66 -3.88 27.75
N ASN A 479 -20.91 -4.79 28.38
CA ASN A 479 -19.44 -4.77 28.47
C ASN A 479 -18.87 -3.36 28.75
N CYS A 480 -19.39 -2.70 29.78
CA CYS A 480 -18.99 -1.34 30.14
C CYS A 480 -17.72 -1.37 30.98
N PRO A 481 -16.62 -0.72 30.57
CA PRO A 481 -15.35 -0.83 31.28
C PRO A 481 -15.37 -0.14 32.65
N ILE A 482 -14.69 -0.72 33.64
CA ILE A 482 -14.70 -0.25 35.04
C ILE A 482 -13.91 1.05 35.31
N GLY A 483 -13.04 1.47 34.38
CA GLY A 483 -12.12 2.61 34.56
C GLY A 483 -10.65 2.18 34.37
N THR A 484 -9.79 2.58 35.30
CA THR A 484 -8.39 2.15 35.31
C THR A 484 -8.31 0.65 35.57
N LEU A 485 -7.66 -0.11 34.67
CA LEU A 485 -7.58 -1.56 34.69
C LEU A 485 -6.27 -2.03 35.34
N ASP A 486 -6.38 -2.83 36.40
CA ASP A 486 -5.26 -3.53 37.03
C ASP A 486 -5.17 -4.99 36.56
N SER A 487 -4.06 -5.68 36.86
CA SER A 487 -3.89 -7.09 36.47
C SER A 487 -4.99 -8.01 37.02
N GLY A 488 -5.58 -7.66 38.18
CA GLY A 488 -6.69 -8.39 38.78
C GLY A 488 -8.02 -8.28 38.02
N ASP A 489 -8.14 -7.27 37.16
CA ASP A 489 -9.34 -7.02 36.35
C ASP A 489 -9.26 -7.71 34.98
N LEU A 490 -8.10 -8.24 34.60
CA LEU A 490 -7.86 -8.84 33.29
C LEU A 490 -7.91 -10.37 33.31
N VAL A 491 -8.34 -10.99 34.40
CA VAL A 491 -8.25 -12.46 34.57
C VAL A 491 -9.29 -13.19 33.71
N ASN A 492 -10.50 -12.65 33.62
CA ASN A 492 -11.65 -13.30 32.98
C ASN A 492 -12.19 -12.49 31.79
N TRP A 493 -12.83 -13.18 30.85
CA TRP A 493 -13.55 -12.55 29.73
C TRP A 493 -14.77 -11.73 30.17
N SER A 494 -15.48 -12.18 31.21
CA SER A 494 -16.68 -11.52 31.74
C SER A 494 -16.91 -11.86 33.22
N GLY A 495 -17.75 -11.09 33.90
CA GLY A 495 -18.10 -11.29 35.30
C GLY A 495 -17.04 -10.74 36.27
N ALA A 496 -16.89 -11.38 37.42
CA ALA A 496 -15.91 -10.94 38.41
C ALA A 496 -14.47 -11.07 37.88
N SER A 497 -13.59 -10.12 38.21
CA SER A 497 -12.22 -10.07 37.70
C SER A 497 -12.15 -10.01 36.16
N SER A 498 -13.14 -9.37 35.55
CA SER A 498 -13.13 -8.95 34.15
C SER A 498 -13.07 -7.42 34.10
N PRO A 499 -12.67 -6.81 32.96
CA PRO A 499 -12.51 -5.36 32.87
C PRO A 499 -13.86 -4.62 32.80
N PHE A 500 -14.97 -5.35 32.93
CA PHE A 500 -16.32 -4.85 32.72
C PHE A 500 -17.14 -4.82 34.01
N GLU A 501 -17.96 -3.78 34.11
CA GLU A 501 -18.92 -3.56 35.17
C GLU A 501 -19.88 -4.74 35.30
N THR A 502 -20.04 -5.22 36.53
CA THR A 502 -20.96 -6.33 36.85
C THR A 502 -22.32 -5.84 37.35
N THR A 503 -22.46 -4.53 37.52
CA THR A 503 -23.67 -3.89 38.04
C THR A 503 -24.65 -3.55 36.93
N SER A 504 -25.95 -3.75 37.20
CA SER A 504 -27.01 -3.51 36.22
C SER A 504 -27.34 -2.03 36.06
N GLY A 505 -27.54 -1.58 34.82
CA GLY A 505 -27.98 -0.23 34.47
C GLY A 505 -27.04 0.46 33.48
N PRO A 506 -27.43 1.63 32.96
CA PRO A 506 -26.55 2.40 32.08
C PRO A 506 -25.34 2.92 32.85
N HIS A 507 -24.16 2.72 32.28
CA HIS A 507 -22.91 3.34 32.71
C HIS A 507 -22.62 4.54 31.83
N ASN A 508 -22.39 5.69 32.46
CA ASN A 508 -22.19 6.94 31.76
C ASN A 508 -20.69 7.24 31.67
N PHE A 509 -20.23 7.58 30.48
CA PHE A 509 -18.88 8.02 30.22
C PHE A 509 -18.88 9.42 29.61
N THR A 510 -17.77 10.13 29.81
CA THR A 510 -17.50 11.40 29.14
C THR A 510 -16.25 11.28 28.29
N PHE A 511 -16.23 11.99 27.16
CA PHE A 511 -15.07 12.15 26.30
C PHE A 511 -14.94 13.64 25.96
N SER A 512 -13.74 14.22 26.09
CA SER A 512 -13.52 15.67 26.02
C SER A 512 -12.24 15.99 25.27
N THR A 513 -12.20 17.10 24.52
CA THR A 513 -10.99 17.59 23.84
C THR A 513 -10.02 18.32 24.76
N SER A 514 -10.43 18.58 26.01
CA SER A 514 -9.68 19.37 26.99
C SER A 514 -9.74 18.77 28.40
N GLY A 515 -8.85 19.25 29.28
CA GLY A 515 -8.69 18.77 30.66
C GLY A 515 -7.55 17.77 30.84
N GLY A 516 -7.36 17.29 32.08
CA GLY A 516 -6.26 16.37 32.43
C GLY A 516 -6.37 14.96 31.80
N ASN A 517 -7.57 14.59 31.35
CA ASN A 517 -7.88 13.34 30.63
C ASN A 517 -8.44 13.64 29.23
N ALA A 518 -7.90 14.66 28.55
CA ALA A 518 -8.31 14.98 27.19
C ALA A 518 -8.16 13.75 26.28
N LEU A 519 -9.10 13.58 25.35
CA LEU A 519 -9.20 12.47 24.40
C LEU A 519 -9.20 11.08 25.07
N THR A 520 -9.60 11.00 26.34
CA THR A 520 -9.69 9.77 27.10
C THR A 520 -11.14 9.57 27.56
N LEU A 521 -11.66 8.36 27.47
CA LEU A 521 -12.95 8.01 28.04
C LEU A 521 -12.87 8.06 29.58
N VAL A 522 -13.77 8.78 30.25
CA VAL A 522 -13.79 8.92 31.71
C VAL A 522 -15.14 8.48 32.25
N SER A 523 -15.15 7.55 33.21
CA SER A 523 -16.37 7.13 33.90
C SER A 523 -16.93 8.28 34.74
N VAL A 524 -18.21 8.61 34.54
CA VAL A 524 -18.89 9.67 35.30
C VAL A 524 -19.06 9.27 36.78
N ASN A 525 -19.24 7.97 37.03
CA ASN A 525 -19.53 7.47 38.37
C ASN A 525 -18.28 7.46 39.27
N SER A 526 -17.14 7.03 38.74
CA SER A 526 -15.88 6.93 39.48
C SER A 526 -14.93 8.10 39.25
N SER A 527 -15.15 8.91 38.21
CA SER A 527 -14.19 9.92 37.71
C SER A 527 -12.84 9.33 37.27
N GLU A 528 -12.78 8.01 37.04
CA GLU A 528 -11.58 7.33 36.58
C GLU A 528 -11.49 7.31 35.05
N PRO A 529 -10.30 7.56 34.47
CA PRO A 529 -10.06 7.33 33.05
C PRO A 529 -10.08 5.83 32.73
N VAL A 530 -10.63 5.46 31.59
CA VAL A 530 -10.61 4.08 31.11
C VAL A 530 -9.29 3.82 30.40
N ARG A 531 -8.37 3.15 31.09
CA ARG A 531 -7.02 2.84 30.60
C ARG A 531 -6.40 1.69 31.37
N TYR A 532 -5.34 1.09 30.83
CA TYR A 532 -4.47 0.22 31.62
C TYR A 532 -3.73 1.04 32.69
N ASN A 533 -3.54 0.46 33.88
CA ASN A 533 -2.67 1.06 34.87
C ASN A 533 -1.25 1.21 34.30
N ALA A 534 -0.64 2.39 34.50
CA ALA A 534 0.69 2.70 33.98
C ALA A 534 1.81 1.76 34.48
N SER A 535 1.56 0.96 35.52
CA SER A 535 2.50 -0.07 35.99
C SER A 535 2.45 -1.38 35.21
N LEU A 536 1.44 -1.59 34.36
CA LEU A 536 1.31 -2.82 33.57
C LEU A 536 2.24 -2.77 32.35
N THR A 537 2.86 -3.90 32.05
CA THR A 537 3.72 -4.15 30.89
C THR A 537 3.07 -5.16 29.95
N GLN A 538 3.55 -5.26 28.71
CA GLN A 538 3.03 -6.25 27.76
C GLN A 538 3.11 -7.68 28.33
N ASN A 539 4.22 -8.00 29.00
CA ASN A 539 4.41 -9.30 29.67
C ASN A 539 3.34 -9.61 30.73
N ASP A 540 2.80 -8.59 31.40
CA ASP A 540 1.75 -8.78 32.41
C ASP A 540 0.41 -9.18 31.76
N ILE A 541 0.19 -8.77 30.50
CA ILE A 541 -1.10 -8.93 29.82
C ILE A 541 -1.11 -10.08 28.80
N ASP A 542 0.06 -10.53 28.33
CA ASP A 542 0.20 -11.63 27.36
C ASP A 542 -0.43 -12.94 27.84
N ALA A 543 -0.40 -13.19 29.16
CA ALA A 543 -1.00 -14.38 29.77
C ALA A 543 -2.51 -14.22 30.07
N THR A 544 -3.09 -13.07 29.76
CA THR A 544 -4.51 -12.76 30.01
C THR A 544 -5.33 -12.96 28.74
N PRO A 545 -6.66 -13.13 28.85
CA PRO A 545 -7.53 -13.14 27.69
C PRO A 545 -7.57 -11.79 26.93
N HIS A 546 -7.05 -10.71 27.52
CA HIS A 546 -7.08 -9.34 26.99
C HIS A 546 -5.69 -8.88 26.52
N SER A 547 -4.87 -9.80 26.02
CA SER A 547 -3.50 -9.52 25.52
C SER A 547 -3.47 -8.55 24.33
N TRP A 548 -4.58 -8.43 23.60
CA TRP A 548 -4.78 -7.52 22.46
C TRP A 548 -5.43 -6.18 22.84
N GLY A 549 -5.65 -5.94 24.14
CA GLY A 549 -6.38 -4.77 24.66
C GLY A 549 -7.81 -5.09 25.10
N VAL A 550 -8.50 -4.08 25.63
CA VAL A 550 -9.90 -4.15 26.06
C VAL A 550 -10.75 -3.24 25.19
N ARG A 551 -11.86 -3.77 24.69
CA ARG A 551 -12.90 -3.02 23.96
C ARG A 551 -14.19 -2.96 24.76
N SER A 552 -14.81 -1.79 24.85
CA SER A 552 -16.13 -1.64 25.43
C SER A 552 -17.21 -2.27 24.53
N GLY A 553 -18.39 -2.53 25.09
CA GLY A 553 -19.59 -2.72 24.26
C GLY A 553 -20.06 -1.41 23.61
N PRO A 554 -21.14 -1.47 22.79
CA PRO A 554 -21.69 -0.30 22.11
C PRO A 554 -22.16 0.79 23.08
N MET A 555 -21.69 2.02 22.84
CA MET A 555 -22.11 3.20 23.56
C MET A 555 -22.88 4.15 22.65
N VAL A 556 -23.97 4.73 23.14
CA VAL A 556 -24.84 5.63 22.38
C VAL A 556 -24.83 7.04 22.99
N THR A 557 -25.15 8.06 22.20
CA THR A 557 -25.20 9.46 22.65
C THR A 557 -26.53 9.84 23.33
N SER A 558 -27.52 8.93 23.30
CA SER A 558 -28.82 9.10 23.96
C SER A 558 -29.29 7.78 24.57
N THR A 559 -29.96 7.85 25.72
CA THR A 559 -30.47 6.66 26.42
C THR A 559 -31.49 5.87 25.59
N VAL A 560 -31.40 4.55 25.62
CA VAL A 560 -32.41 3.63 25.06
C VAL A 560 -33.39 3.14 26.13
N THR A 561 -34.56 2.66 25.70
CA THR A 561 -35.61 2.18 26.62
C THR A 561 -35.34 0.76 27.10
N ASN A 562 -34.95 -0.13 26.17
CA ASN A 562 -34.49 -1.48 26.49
C ASN A 562 -32.98 -1.56 26.24
N PRO A 563 -32.16 -2.05 27.19
CA PRO A 563 -30.71 -2.19 27.01
C PRO A 563 -30.29 -2.93 25.74
N TYR A 564 -31.12 -3.88 25.27
CA TYR A 564 -30.84 -4.63 24.04
C TYR A 564 -31.11 -3.83 22.75
N ASP A 565 -31.77 -2.67 22.82
CA ASP A 565 -32.01 -1.80 21.67
C ASP A 565 -30.71 -1.27 21.06
N ILE A 566 -29.61 -1.23 21.82
CA ILE A 566 -28.27 -0.85 21.31
C ILE A 566 -27.79 -1.75 20.16
N TYR A 567 -28.38 -2.95 20.04
CA TYR A 567 -28.04 -3.96 19.06
C TYR A 567 -29.06 -4.06 17.92
N ASP A 568 -30.12 -3.24 17.94
CA ASP A 568 -31.16 -3.20 16.90
C ASP A 568 -30.85 -2.05 15.92
N SER A 569 -30.49 -2.41 14.69
CA SER A 569 -30.14 -1.44 13.64
C SER A 569 -31.31 -0.57 13.17
N SER A 570 -32.55 -0.87 13.56
CA SER A 570 -33.71 0.00 13.33
C SER A 570 -33.85 1.10 14.38
N ILE A 571 -33.14 0.98 15.50
CA ILE A 571 -33.17 1.94 16.61
C ILE A 571 -31.83 2.69 16.70
N VAL A 572 -30.72 1.95 16.63
CA VAL A 572 -29.35 2.48 16.73
C VAL A 572 -28.64 2.26 15.40
N THR A 573 -28.42 3.35 14.67
CA THR A 573 -27.69 3.35 13.40
C THR A 573 -26.24 3.81 13.55
N GLU A 574 -25.87 4.30 14.73
CA GLU A 574 -24.56 4.82 15.06
C GLU A 574 -24.27 4.53 16.54
N PHE A 575 -23.08 3.99 16.83
CA PHE A 575 -22.61 3.77 18.19
C PHE A 575 -21.10 3.95 18.29
N TYR A 576 -20.59 4.00 19.51
CA TYR A 576 -19.20 4.25 19.83
C TYR A 576 -18.62 3.12 20.66
N VAL A 577 -17.39 2.72 20.37
CA VAL A 577 -16.63 1.71 21.12
C VAL A 577 -15.33 2.34 21.58
N TRP A 578 -14.99 2.17 22.84
CA TRP A 578 -13.68 2.54 23.37
C TRP A 578 -12.76 1.34 23.33
N GLU A 579 -11.56 1.53 22.79
CA GLU A 579 -10.48 0.55 22.85
C GLU A 579 -9.31 1.13 23.64
N THR A 580 -8.70 0.33 24.51
CA THR A 580 -7.50 0.70 25.27
C THR A 580 -6.58 -0.50 25.43
N GLY A 581 -5.28 -0.22 25.52
CA GLY A 581 -4.23 -1.23 25.63
C GLY A 581 -2.84 -0.62 25.75
N ILE A 582 -1.85 -1.49 25.93
CA ILE A 582 -0.44 -1.10 26.06
C ILE A 582 0.16 -0.73 24.70
N GLN A 583 -0.36 -1.32 23.64
CA GLN A 583 0.20 -1.22 22.29
C GLN A 583 -0.27 0.04 21.58
N SER A 584 0.56 0.56 20.67
CA SER A 584 0.29 1.79 19.92
C SER A 584 -1.00 1.71 19.12
N TRP A 585 -1.33 0.55 18.55
CA TRP A 585 -2.59 0.34 17.82
C TRP A 585 -3.83 0.41 18.71
N ASN A 586 -3.73 0.27 20.03
CA ASN A 586 -4.86 0.45 20.95
C ASN A 586 -5.04 1.91 21.38
N GLN A 587 -4.06 2.77 21.11
CA GLN A 587 -3.99 4.13 21.62
C GLN A 587 -4.34 5.16 20.54
N LEU A 588 -4.71 6.36 20.96
CA LEU A 588 -4.86 7.48 20.04
C LEU A 588 -3.54 8.23 19.92
N SER A 589 -3.21 8.58 18.69
CA SER A 589 -2.04 9.36 18.31
C SER A 589 -2.52 10.50 17.41
N ALA A 590 -2.29 11.75 17.80
CA ALA A 590 -2.74 12.94 17.09
C ALA A 590 -1.73 14.08 17.23
N VAL A 591 -1.87 15.13 16.43
CA VAL A 591 -1.04 16.34 16.54
C VAL A 591 -1.90 17.59 16.65
N LYS A 592 -1.41 18.58 17.39
CA LYS A 592 -2.03 19.91 17.53
C LYS A 592 -1.22 20.96 16.80
N ASN A 593 -1.90 21.87 16.11
CA ASN A 593 -1.24 23.03 15.48
C ASN A 593 -0.87 24.10 16.54
N GLY A 594 -0.20 25.18 16.11
CA GLY A 594 0.18 26.30 16.99
C GLY A 594 -0.99 27.06 17.64
N SER A 595 -2.23 26.83 17.23
CA SER A 595 -3.45 27.36 17.89
C SER A 595 -4.00 26.43 18.97
N GLY A 596 -3.44 25.22 19.10
CA GLY A 596 -3.87 24.18 20.04
C GLY A 596 -4.98 23.26 19.52
N ASP A 597 -5.40 23.44 18.26
CA ASP A 597 -6.43 22.62 17.62
C ASP A 597 -5.84 21.31 17.10
N VAL A 598 -6.56 20.21 17.28
CA VAL A 598 -6.19 18.90 16.72
C VAL A 598 -6.26 18.98 15.19
N VAL A 599 -5.19 18.57 14.53
CA VAL A 599 -5.13 18.48 13.07
C VAL A 599 -6.01 17.32 12.61
N SER A 600 -6.90 17.61 11.66
CA SER A 600 -7.79 16.59 11.08
C SER A 600 -7.14 15.95 9.86
N PHE A 601 -7.32 14.64 9.76
CA PHE A 601 -6.93 13.82 8.61
C PHE A 601 -8.17 13.12 8.09
N ASP A 602 -8.27 12.99 6.79
CA ASP A 602 -9.38 12.28 6.17
C ASP A 602 -9.17 10.78 6.37
N ARG A 603 -10.21 10.09 6.82
CA ARG A 603 -10.22 8.62 6.75
C ARG A 603 -10.18 8.19 5.28
N PRO A 604 -9.63 7.01 4.98
CA PRO A 604 -9.80 6.43 3.66
C PRO A 604 -11.29 6.36 3.26
N LEU A 605 -11.58 6.68 2.01
CA LEU A 605 -12.94 6.57 1.49
C LEU A 605 -13.34 5.11 1.45
N GLN A 606 -14.48 4.76 2.05
CA GLN A 606 -15.00 3.40 2.07
C GLN A 606 -16.29 3.33 1.27
N PHE A 607 -16.42 2.34 0.40
CA PHE A 607 -17.65 2.08 -0.33
C PHE A 607 -17.73 0.65 -0.83
N THR A 608 -18.96 0.14 -0.97
CA THR A 608 -19.18 -1.18 -1.55
C THR A 608 -19.16 -1.13 -3.08
N TYR A 609 -18.69 -2.22 -3.67
CA TYR A 609 -18.61 -2.42 -5.11
C TYR A 609 -19.05 -3.84 -5.46
N SER A 610 -19.88 -3.98 -6.51
CA SER A 610 -20.26 -5.30 -7.04
C SER A 610 -19.53 -5.58 -8.34
N HIS A 611 -18.80 -6.69 -8.38
CA HIS A 611 -17.92 -7.02 -9.50
C HIS A 611 -18.67 -7.73 -10.64
N SER A 612 -18.29 -7.48 -11.90
CA SER A 612 -18.97 -8.03 -13.08
C SER A 612 -18.04 -8.17 -14.28
N ASN A 613 -18.39 -9.05 -15.23
CA ASN A 613 -17.60 -9.28 -16.45
C ASN A 613 -17.30 -7.99 -17.23
N ALA A 614 -18.25 -7.04 -17.26
CA ALA A 614 -18.09 -5.79 -18.01
C ALA A 614 -17.07 -4.85 -17.33
N ASN A 615 -16.93 -4.96 -16.02
CA ASN A 615 -15.99 -4.14 -15.25
C ASN A 615 -14.63 -4.82 -15.10
N ASP A 616 -14.50 -6.09 -15.48
CA ASP A 616 -13.23 -6.81 -15.44
C ASP A 616 -12.41 -6.57 -16.70
N ARG A 617 -11.10 -6.32 -16.53
CA ARG A 617 -10.17 -6.01 -17.62
C ARG A 617 -9.90 -7.19 -18.54
N SER A 618 -10.00 -8.42 -18.05
CA SER A 618 -9.96 -9.64 -18.86
C SER A 618 -11.27 -9.87 -19.64
N GLY A 619 -12.34 -9.13 -19.29
CA GLY A 619 -13.69 -9.34 -19.80
C GLY A 619 -14.45 -10.48 -19.10
N SER A 620 -13.90 -11.07 -18.04
CA SER A 620 -14.50 -12.17 -17.28
C SER A 620 -14.24 -12.03 -15.78
N ALA A 621 -15.29 -11.85 -15.00
CA ALA A 621 -15.23 -11.78 -13.54
C ALA A 621 -15.06 -13.15 -12.85
N GLY A 622 -15.06 -14.25 -13.61
CA GLY A 622 -14.82 -15.59 -13.07
C GLY A 622 -15.73 -15.94 -11.88
N THR A 623 -15.12 -16.43 -10.81
CA THR A 623 -15.79 -16.78 -9.54
C THR A 623 -16.23 -15.55 -8.74
N TYR A 624 -15.69 -14.36 -9.02
CA TYR A 624 -16.00 -13.09 -8.37
C TYR A 624 -17.21 -12.37 -8.99
N ALA A 625 -17.80 -12.92 -10.04
CA ALA A 625 -18.98 -12.36 -10.70
C ALA A 625 -20.17 -12.21 -9.73
N GLY A 626 -20.63 -10.96 -9.55
CA GLY A 626 -21.75 -10.60 -8.69
C GLY A 626 -21.41 -10.50 -7.21
N GLN A 627 -20.18 -10.80 -6.80
CA GLN A 627 -19.75 -10.63 -5.40
C GLN A 627 -19.63 -9.14 -5.05
N THR A 628 -19.79 -8.84 -3.76
CA THR A 628 -19.69 -7.48 -3.22
C THR A 628 -18.45 -7.34 -2.35
N PHE A 629 -17.66 -6.30 -2.63
CA PHE A 629 -16.42 -5.99 -1.95
C PHE A 629 -16.54 -4.62 -1.28
N LEU A 630 -15.99 -4.45 -0.08
CA LEU A 630 -15.74 -3.15 0.52
C LEU A 630 -14.38 -2.64 0.03
N PHE A 631 -14.41 -1.64 -0.83
CA PHE A 631 -13.20 -0.96 -1.27
C PHE A 631 -12.89 0.22 -0.36
N ASN A 632 -11.60 0.45 -0.22
CA ASN A 632 -11.05 1.52 0.59
C ASN A 632 -10.06 2.30 -0.28
N TYR A 633 -10.09 3.63 -0.19
CA TYR A 633 -9.18 4.50 -0.93
C TYR A 633 -8.54 5.52 0.00
N GLY A 634 -7.25 5.35 0.27
CA GLY A 634 -6.45 6.20 1.15
C GLY A 634 -5.89 7.46 0.50
N GLY A 635 -5.98 7.57 -0.83
CA GLY A 635 -5.37 8.65 -1.61
C GLY A 635 -4.60 8.09 -2.80
N ASN A 636 -3.78 8.92 -3.43
CA ASN A 636 -3.14 8.64 -4.71
C ASN A 636 -2.42 7.27 -4.76
N GLY A 637 -2.89 6.38 -5.63
CA GLY A 637 -2.41 5.02 -5.85
C GLY A 637 -2.67 4.04 -4.70
N ASP A 638 -3.48 4.43 -3.72
CA ASP A 638 -3.68 3.74 -2.44
C ASP A 638 -5.12 3.21 -2.37
N PHE A 639 -5.35 2.10 -3.06
CA PHE A 639 -6.66 1.48 -3.24
C PHE A 639 -6.62 0.02 -2.79
N TRP A 640 -7.51 -0.36 -1.88
CA TRP A 640 -7.51 -1.69 -1.26
C TRP A 640 -8.89 -2.37 -1.33
N GLY A 641 -8.88 -3.68 -1.06
CA GLY A 641 -10.08 -4.52 -0.97
C GLY A 641 -10.26 -5.46 -2.18
N ILE A 642 -9.36 -5.39 -3.18
CA ILE A 642 -9.23 -6.44 -4.20
C ILE A 642 -8.42 -7.60 -3.58
N PRO A 643 -8.94 -8.84 -3.58
CA PRO A 643 -8.19 -10.00 -3.09
C PRO A 643 -6.90 -10.22 -3.90
N TYR A 644 -5.90 -10.81 -3.27
CA TYR A 644 -4.67 -11.24 -3.93
C TYR A 644 -4.58 -12.76 -3.98
N GLU A 645 -4.02 -13.27 -5.07
CA GLU A 645 -3.66 -14.67 -5.25
C GLU A 645 -2.13 -14.79 -5.19
N GLN A 646 -1.66 -15.83 -4.50
CA GLN A 646 -0.24 -16.14 -4.40
C GLN A 646 0.08 -17.34 -5.28
N ASP A 647 1.05 -17.20 -6.18
CA ASP A 647 1.61 -18.30 -6.97
C ASP A 647 3.14 -18.24 -6.93
N SER A 648 3.78 -19.35 -6.53
CA SER A 648 5.24 -19.46 -6.43
C SER A 648 5.92 -18.30 -5.68
N GLY A 649 5.30 -17.78 -4.63
CA GLY A 649 5.81 -16.64 -3.84
C GLY A 649 5.41 -15.26 -4.38
N LYS A 650 4.83 -15.18 -5.58
CA LYS A 650 4.36 -13.94 -6.19
C LYS A 650 2.92 -13.64 -5.84
N TYR A 651 2.62 -12.40 -5.45
CA TYR A 651 1.27 -11.92 -5.18
C TYR A 651 0.73 -11.13 -6.37
N THR A 652 -0.42 -11.55 -6.90
CA THR A 652 -1.12 -10.83 -7.98
C THR A 652 -2.56 -10.53 -7.58
N PRO A 653 -3.13 -9.38 -7.97
CA PRO A 653 -4.56 -9.11 -7.81
C PRO A 653 -5.40 -10.22 -8.46
N ALA A 654 -6.38 -10.74 -7.71
CA ALA A 654 -7.26 -11.81 -8.18
C ALA A 654 -8.17 -11.39 -9.35
N PHE A 655 -8.41 -10.09 -9.49
CA PHE A 655 -9.07 -9.49 -10.64
C PHE A 655 -8.60 -8.05 -10.86
N SER A 656 -8.77 -7.54 -12.08
CA SER A 656 -8.40 -6.18 -12.48
C SER A 656 -9.61 -5.44 -13.02
N LEU A 657 -9.85 -4.23 -12.55
CA LEU A 657 -10.94 -3.36 -12.96
C LEU A 657 -10.58 -2.60 -14.23
N ASN A 658 -11.55 -2.44 -15.12
CA ASN A 658 -11.45 -1.55 -16.27
C ASN A 658 -11.34 -0.08 -15.84
N ASP A 659 -10.62 0.72 -16.63
CA ASP A 659 -10.63 2.17 -16.48
C ASP A 659 -12.05 2.71 -16.75
N GLY A 660 -12.48 3.66 -15.94
CA GLY A 660 -13.79 4.32 -16.08
C GLY A 660 -14.94 3.55 -15.42
N VAL A 661 -14.67 2.47 -14.69
CA VAL A 661 -15.68 1.83 -13.84
C VAL A 661 -16.15 2.83 -12.79
N VAL A 662 -17.47 3.03 -12.74
CA VAL A 662 -18.13 3.96 -11.82
C VAL A 662 -18.31 3.30 -10.45
N MET A 663 -18.03 4.06 -9.40
CA MET A 663 -17.98 3.57 -8.03
C MET A 663 -18.58 4.56 -7.02
N GLY A 664 -18.76 4.06 -5.80
CA GLY A 664 -19.35 4.79 -4.69
C GLY A 664 -20.86 4.62 -4.60
N SER A 665 -21.41 4.82 -3.40
CA SER A 665 -22.84 4.64 -3.09
C SER A 665 -23.78 5.51 -3.94
N SER A 666 -23.28 6.61 -4.50
CA SER A 666 -24.02 7.53 -5.38
C SER A 666 -23.41 7.67 -6.77
N ASN A 667 -22.58 6.70 -7.20
CA ASN A 667 -21.88 6.73 -8.50
C ASN A 667 -21.03 8.00 -8.69
N GLN A 668 -20.43 8.47 -7.60
CA GLN A 668 -19.72 9.75 -7.57
C GLN A 668 -18.26 9.66 -8.02
N TYR A 669 -17.70 8.46 -8.12
CA TYR A 669 -16.30 8.23 -8.49
C TYR A 669 -16.17 7.40 -9.77
N VAL A 670 -15.06 7.55 -10.47
CA VAL A 670 -14.60 6.65 -11.52
C VAL A 670 -13.16 6.25 -11.21
N ILE A 671 -12.83 5.00 -11.49
CA ILE A 671 -11.49 4.47 -11.25
C ILE A 671 -10.60 4.55 -12.49
N LYS A 672 -9.30 4.68 -12.30
CA LYS A 672 -8.28 4.52 -13.35
C LYS A 672 -7.08 3.76 -12.82
N ALA A 673 -6.54 2.83 -13.60
CA ALA A 673 -5.29 2.14 -13.30
C ALA A 673 -4.11 3.13 -13.33
N ARG A 674 -3.30 3.10 -12.28
CA ARG A 674 -2.04 3.84 -12.18
C ARG A 674 -0.85 2.96 -12.57
N GLU A 675 -0.87 1.71 -12.12
CA GLU A 675 0.22 0.76 -12.32
C GLU A 675 -0.32 -0.61 -12.71
N ILE A 676 0.17 -1.12 -13.84
CA ILE A 676 -0.25 -2.39 -14.44
C ILE A 676 0.98 -3.27 -14.62
N GLU A 677 0.99 -4.41 -13.95
CA GLU A 677 1.86 -5.52 -14.31
C GLU A 677 1.23 -6.30 -15.47
N GLN A 678 2.04 -6.65 -16.45
CA GLN A 678 1.63 -7.47 -17.58
C GLN A 678 2.43 -8.76 -17.64
N THR A 679 1.77 -9.88 -17.93
CA THR A 679 2.43 -11.15 -18.26
C THR A 679 2.13 -11.52 -19.70
N MET A 680 3.12 -12.03 -20.41
CA MET A 680 2.96 -12.40 -21.83
C MET A 680 2.10 -13.66 -21.96
N GLN A 681 1.07 -13.63 -22.81
CA GLN A 681 0.22 -14.79 -23.05
C GLN A 681 0.97 -15.90 -23.81
N SER A 682 0.57 -17.15 -23.59
CA SER A 682 1.13 -18.29 -24.33
C SER A 682 0.84 -18.19 -25.83
N ALA A 683 1.88 -18.28 -26.65
CA ALA A 683 1.82 -18.32 -28.10
C ALA A 683 2.27 -19.69 -28.64
N THR A 684 1.92 -20.77 -27.95
CA THR A 684 2.36 -22.15 -28.26
C THR A 684 2.31 -22.46 -29.76
N GLY A 685 3.47 -22.84 -30.33
CA GLY A 685 3.61 -23.19 -31.75
C GLY A 685 3.90 -22.04 -32.71
N GLN A 686 3.83 -20.78 -32.25
CA GLN A 686 4.05 -19.60 -33.10
C GLN A 686 5.53 -19.18 -33.21
N CYS A 687 6.39 -19.71 -32.35
CA CYS A 687 7.83 -19.43 -32.33
C CYS A 687 8.66 -20.30 -33.30
N SER A 688 8.04 -20.96 -34.28
CA SER A 688 8.75 -21.90 -35.18
C SER A 688 9.83 -21.23 -36.05
N SER A 689 9.76 -19.92 -36.25
CA SER A 689 10.76 -19.12 -36.96
C SER A 689 11.89 -18.58 -36.07
N LEU A 690 11.77 -18.74 -34.75
CA LEU A 690 12.75 -18.24 -33.78
C LEU A 690 13.78 -19.33 -33.50
N THR A 691 15.03 -18.91 -33.34
CA THR A 691 16.15 -19.81 -33.01
C THR A 691 16.93 -19.17 -31.89
N LEU A 692 17.08 -19.93 -30.80
CA LEU A 692 17.93 -19.56 -29.68
C LEU A 692 19.39 -19.71 -30.08
N ALA A 693 20.20 -18.72 -29.72
CA ALA A 693 21.61 -18.66 -30.05
C ALA A 693 22.35 -17.83 -29.01
N ASP A 694 23.68 -17.99 -28.96
CA ASP A 694 24.54 -17.06 -28.23
C ASP A 694 24.45 -15.66 -28.87
N PRO A 695 24.31 -14.60 -28.06
CA PRO A 695 24.43 -13.24 -28.54
C PRO A 695 25.82 -13.00 -29.15
N SER A 696 25.91 -12.09 -30.13
CA SER A 696 27.20 -11.77 -30.78
C SER A 696 28.23 -11.21 -29.80
N VAL A 697 27.76 -10.62 -28.69
CA VAL A 697 28.58 -10.19 -27.57
C VAL A 697 28.48 -11.23 -26.45
N PRO A 698 29.58 -11.87 -26.03
CA PRO A 698 29.56 -12.86 -24.96
C PRO A 698 29.01 -12.29 -23.65
N VAL A 699 28.37 -13.15 -22.85
CA VAL A 699 28.00 -12.80 -21.47
C VAL A 699 29.28 -12.53 -20.66
N PRO A 700 29.40 -11.39 -19.98
CA PRO A 700 30.59 -11.11 -19.17
C PRO A 700 30.66 -12.06 -17.96
N THR A 701 31.88 -12.37 -17.53
CA THR A 701 32.14 -13.26 -16.38
C THR A 701 32.85 -12.54 -15.23
N GLN A 702 33.13 -11.25 -15.37
CA GLN A 702 33.79 -10.39 -14.40
C GLN A 702 33.56 -8.93 -14.78
N VAL A 703 33.65 -8.03 -13.81
CA VAL A 703 33.75 -6.58 -14.04
C VAL A 703 35.09 -6.27 -14.70
N SER A 704 35.09 -5.40 -15.72
CA SER A 704 36.28 -4.96 -16.43
C SER A 704 36.71 -3.52 -16.10
N GLY A 705 35.76 -2.67 -15.70
CA GLY A 705 35.99 -1.33 -15.18
C GLY A 705 36.24 -1.27 -13.67
N SER A 706 36.22 -0.06 -13.11
CA SER A 706 36.29 0.19 -11.67
C SER A 706 35.58 1.51 -11.35
N ALA A 707 34.96 1.58 -10.18
CA ALA A 707 34.40 2.80 -9.62
C ALA A 707 35.36 3.46 -8.59
N ASP A 708 36.67 3.23 -8.71
CA ASP A 708 37.67 3.96 -7.90
C ASP A 708 37.81 5.42 -8.38
N ILE A 709 36.89 6.25 -7.90
CA ILE A 709 36.76 7.67 -8.24
C ILE A 709 37.47 8.59 -7.23
N GLY A 710 38.27 8.03 -6.32
CA GLY A 710 38.95 8.77 -5.26
C GLY A 710 38.09 9.07 -4.03
N ASP A 711 38.57 9.99 -3.19
CA ASP A 711 37.93 10.38 -1.93
C ASP A 711 36.67 11.23 -2.18
N MET A 712 35.66 11.05 -1.32
CA MET A 712 34.42 11.84 -1.37
C MET A 712 34.72 13.33 -1.12
N PRO A 713 34.33 14.24 -2.02
CA PRO A 713 34.47 15.67 -1.80
C PRO A 713 33.64 16.15 -0.60
N VAL A 714 34.11 17.20 0.08
CA VAL A 714 33.32 17.91 1.10
C VAL A 714 32.45 18.94 0.40
N VAL A 715 31.13 18.82 0.57
CA VAL A 715 30.13 19.79 0.12
C VAL A 715 29.47 20.40 1.35
N GLU A 716 29.53 21.73 1.47
CA GLU A 716 28.87 22.49 2.55
C GLU A 716 27.61 23.18 1.98
N GLY A 717 26.49 23.10 2.70
CA GLY A 717 25.22 23.73 2.31
C GLY A 717 24.07 22.74 2.09
N ASP A 718 22.95 23.30 1.64
CA ASP A 718 21.72 22.53 1.36
C ASP A 718 21.85 21.68 0.08
N PRO A 719 21.06 20.60 -0.07
CA PRO A 719 21.02 19.79 -1.28
C PRO A 719 20.73 20.63 -2.53
N SER A 720 21.48 20.40 -3.60
CA SER A 720 21.27 21.06 -4.88
C SER A 720 20.20 20.36 -5.73
N VAL A 721 19.93 19.08 -5.45
CA VAL A 721 18.90 18.28 -6.12
C VAL A 721 18.18 17.42 -5.09
N ILE A 722 16.85 17.40 -5.14
CA ILE A 722 15.99 16.57 -4.28
C ILE A 722 14.97 15.87 -5.18
N ALA A 723 14.93 14.54 -5.16
CA ALA A 723 14.01 13.73 -5.97
C ALA A 723 14.03 14.05 -7.49
N GLY A 724 15.18 14.45 -8.04
CA GLY A 724 15.30 14.89 -9.43
C GLY A 724 14.89 16.35 -9.70
N GLU A 725 14.49 17.12 -8.69
CA GLU A 725 14.19 18.54 -8.83
C GLU A 725 15.38 19.40 -8.38
N THR A 726 15.83 20.30 -9.26
CA THR A 726 16.94 21.23 -8.96
C THR A 726 16.47 22.33 -8.00
N GLN A 727 17.22 22.52 -6.92
CA GLN A 727 16.93 23.50 -5.87
C GLN A 727 17.60 24.85 -6.18
N SER A 728 16.88 25.96 -5.92
CA SER A 728 17.25 27.33 -6.33
C SER A 728 18.11 28.09 -5.34
#